data_AF-A0A6S8BJH4-F1
#
_entry.id   AF-A0A6S8BJH4-F1
#
_cell.length_a   1.000
_cell.length_b   1.000
_cell.length_c   1.000
_cell.angle_alpha   90.00
_cell.angle_beta   90.00
_cell.angle_gamma   90.00
#
_symmetry.space_group_name_H-M   'P 1'
#
loop_
_entity.id
_entity.type
_entity.pdbx_description
1 polymer ?
#
loop_
_entity_poly.entity_id
_entity_poly.type
_entity_poly.pdbx_seq_one_letter_code
_entity_poly.pdbx_strand_id
1 'polypeptide(L)'
;MSSPFFSYFSSSFSIVATTDESSSVVSFSFDKLTLSSLIVSSTIVSSSFSSTLLSGPTVPPKGSSPSLNIVLSPLSSTPPLIMVTPLFPWFPRFFIFFCRRCCRCCYCWGRRRRRRRRVVYERMMRLNVLFLGCILFRVLCAEVEFVPAEEAAELEKQDAAFAAEKIAALQKELEIAQEAAKKAAAAAAAKKESPKGEEGSKSDDGDSGAKKFDGREIAEKSSEDVEVKNNKHSSPVTAVSDKEAEKISEDASDSERDVKNKESETSPITSIKNEEDSSTPLTKNGDDEIEKNEKIDALRAAAESLVQKLKDTIEEESKLLNELNEKLADLKSVGVSDHEDQLSTASTNSDNNKEILEKKVEDPRILRTATWNMAAINNNPFEYWITYESNEGKESYELLMEKISQIINEPETFSEINISVEKIFTNDMFEELISLMKDANLVSSEESVEKYDQIREYWKDDLKNRNIITDFLKDAMLGKKRLISMPDRVTNTIQLYQGGIASRPTVINCFKEKSLSTINEWWPVWKQFMFGEILEIDASVHKKPINMLVPIKKSKYPDLDMAEELISIPLSAVTLAIFDAILVYILASTNIDWQSIRTNMCHALNEQKNPRTASILESSVYSNMDVIFLQESSSAFATLAKERDLANQFFDINIGSDADPSRDQNSLILTKKNAWNDLKDLTKEVLSKFTPSSSSDSSSSSSLSKSKNPFAPGDLVLYSATRVIDNQQYLLASFHGDTNGLATIPIIDLIHSFHKKEYKDSILLFGLDANTHFSSDSPKKTAFVGDFLKSLQGHSLTSCYGLNADTLEYTTFNARTFLQPQLNKAVRASEKNSSPNVDKNPKDFILYYNNDFSSIIDGPHKDNTGSGSFVKDIVFPTLQFPSDHAITYVTLQTKIPKSNS
;
A
#
# COMPACT_ATOMS: atom_id res chain seq x y z
N MET A 1 48.56 -22.07 44.27
CA MET A 1 47.93 -23.40 44.43
C MET A 1 46.47 -23.23 44.02
N SER A 2 45.88 -23.88 43.03
CA SER A 2 46.28 -24.91 42.08
C SER A 2 45.09 -25.05 41.09
N SER A 3 45.40 -25.14 39.79
CA SER A 3 44.53 -25.71 38.73
C SER A 3 44.23 -27.20 39.03
N PRO A 4 43.35 -27.97 38.32
CA PRO A 4 43.48 -28.25 36.87
C PRO A 4 42.20 -28.57 36.03
N PHE A 5 42.34 -28.37 34.71
CA PHE A 5 41.97 -29.21 33.54
C PHE A 5 40.60 -29.94 33.42
N PHE A 6 39.96 -29.82 32.24
CA PHE A 6 39.89 -30.90 31.22
C PHE A 6 39.39 -30.39 29.84
N SER A 7 39.79 -31.12 28.79
CA SER A 7 39.80 -30.79 27.35
C SER A 7 39.16 -31.87 26.46
N TYR A 8 38.88 -31.52 25.19
CA TYR A 8 38.59 -32.34 23.96
C TYR A 8 37.16 -32.93 23.78
N PHE A 9 36.52 -32.92 22.59
CA PHE A 9 36.98 -33.31 21.24
C PHE A 9 36.23 -32.61 20.09
N SER A 10 36.95 -32.23 19.02
CA SER A 10 36.41 -31.99 17.68
C SER A 10 36.47 -33.28 16.85
N SER A 11 35.49 -33.55 16.01
CA SER A 11 35.60 -34.55 14.94
C SER A 11 35.21 -33.91 13.61
N SER A 12 36.20 -33.83 12.71
CA SER A 12 36.05 -33.51 11.30
C SER A 12 35.84 -34.82 10.54
N PHE A 13 34.87 -34.87 9.64
CA PHE A 13 34.79 -35.90 8.61
C PHE A 13 35.26 -35.30 7.29
N SER A 14 36.38 -35.81 6.77
CA SER A 14 36.79 -35.65 5.38
C SER A 14 36.40 -36.91 4.61
N ILE A 15 35.75 -36.73 3.46
CA ILE A 15 35.64 -37.78 2.43
C ILE A 15 36.51 -37.33 1.26
N VAL A 16 37.49 -38.17 0.93
CA VAL A 16 38.31 -38.12 -0.29
C VAL A 16 37.98 -39.37 -1.09
N ALA A 17 37.57 -39.21 -2.34
CA ALA A 17 37.65 -40.20 -3.41
C ALA A 17 37.56 -39.45 -4.75
N THR A 18 38.72 -39.12 -5.34
CA THR A 18 39.33 -39.76 -6.52
C THR A 18 38.62 -39.49 -7.85
N THR A 19 39.39 -38.84 -8.73
CA THR A 19 39.17 -38.56 -10.15
C THR A 19 39.08 -39.84 -10.97
N ASP A 20 38.19 -39.87 -11.97
CA ASP A 20 38.48 -40.54 -13.24
C ASP A 20 37.74 -39.87 -14.40
N GLU A 21 38.47 -39.67 -15.49
CA GLU A 21 38.00 -39.14 -16.76
C GLU A 21 37.25 -40.22 -17.54
N SER A 22 36.13 -39.88 -18.17
CA SER A 22 35.87 -40.30 -19.56
C SER A 22 34.66 -39.59 -20.15
N SER A 23 34.90 -39.06 -21.34
CA SER A 23 33.98 -38.51 -22.32
C SER A 23 32.78 -39.41 -22.63
N SER A 24 31.59 -38.82 -22.72
CA SER A 24 30.69 -39.07 -23.86
C SER A 24 29.60 -38.00 -23.96
N VAL A 25 29.61 -37.33 -25.11
CA VAL A 25 28.59 -36.42 -25.61
C VAL A 25 27.34 -37.25 -25.90
N VAL A 26 26.21 -36.89 -25.29
CA VAL A 26 24.88 -37.30 -25.76
C VAL A 26 23.94 -36.10 -25.68
N SER A 27 23.65 -35.55 -26.85
CA SER A 27 22.57 -34.60 -27.12
C SER A 27 21.20 -35.29 -27.02
N PHE A 28 20.25 -34.73 -26.28
CA PHE A 28 18.84 -35.04 -26.48
C PHE A 28 17.98 -33.78 -26.57
N SER A 29 17.25 -33.74 -27.69
CA SER A 29 16.21 -32.79 -28.07
C SER A 29 15.01 -32.91 -27.14
N PHE A 30 14.48 -31.78 -26.66
CA PHE A 30 13.18 -31.73 -26.01
C PHE A 30 12.12 -31.46 -27.07
N ASP A 31 11.31 -32.48 -27.36
CA ASP A 31 10.00 -32.28 -27.95
C ASP A 31 8.93 -33.03 -27.13
N LYS A 32 7.80 -32.35 -27.02
CA LYS A 32 6.56 -32.60 -26.28
C LYS A 32 6.17 -34.07 -26.06
N LEU A 33 5.74 -34.40 -24.83
CA LEU A 33 4.51 -35.17 -24.56
C LEU A 33 4.11 -35.13 -23.08
N THR A 34 2.83 -34.82 -22.88
CA THR A 34 2.00 -34.92 -21.68
C THR A 34 1.80 -36.36 -21.19
N LEU A 35 1.75 -36.61 -19.87
CA LEU A 35 0.65 -37.33 -19.18
C LEU A 35 0.84 -37.45 -17.65
N SER A 36 -0.22 -37.06 -16.94
CA SER A 36 -0.89 -37.65 -15.76
C SER A 36 -0.17 -38.59 -14.76
N SER A 37 -0.40 -38.27 -13.48
CA SER A 37 -0.67 -39.15 -12.32
C SER A 37 0.32 -40.26 -11.94
N LEU A 38 0.98 -40.09 -10.78
CA LEU A 38 1.30 -41.22 -9.89
C LEU A 38 1.29 -40.79 -8.41
N ILE A 39 0.36 -41.39 -7.67
CA ILE A 39 0.25 -41.37 -6.21
C ILE A 39 1.13 -42.49 -5.67
N VAL A 40 1.95 -42.22 -4.64
CA VAL A 40 2.59 -43.27 -3.82
C VAL A 40 2.13 -43.10 -2.38
N SER A 41 1.27 -44.02 -1.94
CA SER A 41 0.94 -44.25 -0.54
C SER A 41 1.99 -45.17 0.11
N SER A 42 2.42 -44.85 1.32
CA SER A 42 3.17 -45.76 2.19
C SER A 42 2.36 -46.07 3.45
N THR A 43 1.79 -47.28 3.48
CA THR A 43 1.14 -47.91 4.63
C THR A 43 2.21 -48.60 5.49
N ILE A 44 2.25 -48.35 6.80
CA ILE A 44 2.99 -49.18 7.76
C ILE A 44 2.00 -49.92 8.66
N VAL A 45 2.20 -51.23 8.69
CA VAL A 45 1.43 -52.27 9.36
C VAL A 45 1.77 -52.30 10.86
N SER A 46 0.72 -52.39 11.67
CA SER A 46 0.74 -52.67 13.11
C SER A 46 0.98 -54.16 13.38
N SER A 47 1.85 -54.47 14.35
CA SER A 47 1.83 -55.76 15.05
C SER A 47 2.06 -55.59 16.55
N SER A 48 1.04 -56.06 17.26
CA SER A 48 0.83 -56.38 18.67
C SER A 48 2.05 -56.82 19.50
N PHE A 49 2.08 -56.44 20.79
CA PHE A 49 2.31 -57.38 21.89
C PHE A 49 1.68 -56.87 23.19
N SER A 50 1.11 -57.84 23.92
CA SER A 50 0.29 -57.72 25.12
C SER A 50 1.14 -57.92 26.38
N SER A 51 0.84 -57.23 27.48
CA SER A 51 0.89 -57.84 28.82
C SER A 51 0.12 -57.02 29.87
N THR A 52 -0.48 -57.78 30.78
CA THR A 52 -1.55 -57.43 31.71
C THR A 52 -1.02 -57.34 33.15
N LEU A 53 -1.76 -56.60 33.99
CA LEU A 53 -1.96 -56.78 35.45
C LEU A 53 -0.81 -56.48 36.44
N LEU A 54 -1.05 -55.53 37.35
CA LEU A 54 -1.37 -55.83 38.77
C LEU A 54 -1.72 -54.57 39.60
N SER A 55 -2.97 -54.58 40.10
CA SER A 55 -3.45 -54.22 41.46
C SER A 55 -2.97 -52.95 42.20
N GLY A 56 -3.94 -52.06 42.47
CA GLY A 56 -4.44 -51.81 43.84
C GLY A 56 -3.83 -50.68 44.69
N PRO A 57 -4.57 -50.18 45.70
CA PRO A 57 -4.85 -48.73 45.85
C PRO A 57 -4.46 -48.11 47.20
N THR A 58 -4.39 -46.78 47.30
CA THR A 58 -4.67 -46.03 48.56
C THR A 58 -4.89 -44.52 48.33
N VAL A 59 -5.85 -43.97 49.08
CA VAL A 59 -6.28 -42.56 49.15
C VAL A 59 -5.55 -41.82 50.33
N PRO A 60 -5.86 -40.55 50.69
CA PRO A 60 -4.99 -39.36 50.67
C PRO A 60 -4.44 -38.97 52.07
N PRO A 61 -3.80 -37.79 52.29
CA PRO A 61 -4.58 -36.61 52.72
C PRO A 61 -4.01 -35.20 52.40
N LYS A 62 -4.83 -34.22 52.81
CA LYS A 62 -4.81 -32.74 52.81
C LYS A 62 -3.59 -32.03 53.45
N GLY A 63 -3.51 -30.72 53.14
CA GLY A 63 -2.82 -29.66 53.89
C GLY A 63 -1.42 -29.38 53.35
N SER A 64 -0.90 -28.16 53.20
CA SER A 64 -1.16 -26.87 53.84
C SER A 64 -0.38 -25.79 53.07
N SER A 65 -0.77 -24.53 53.24
CA SER A 65 -0.10 -23.29 52.83
C SER A 65 1.41 -23.25 53.16
N PRO A 66 2.18 -22.30 52.57
CA PRO A 66 2.68 -21.25 53.46
C PRO A 66 2.75 -19.83 52.86
N SER A 67 2.97 -18.96 53.83
CA SER A 67 2.87 -17.52 53.95
C SER A 67 4.11 -16.72 53.52
N LEU A 68 3.86 -15.40 53.37
CA LEU A 68 4.81 -14.29 53.40
C LEU A 68 5.90 -14.43 54.48
N ASN A 69 7.09 -13.90 54.18
CA ASN A 69 7.98 -13.30 55.18
C ASN A 69 8.61 -12.00 54.65
N ILE A 70 8.41 -10.95 55.45
CA ILE A 70 9.09 -9.65 55.44
C ILE A 70 10.34 -9.79 56.30
N VAL A 71 11.49 -9.25 55.87
CA VAL A 71 12.63 -8.95 56.77
C VAL A 71 13.24 -7.59 56.43
N LEU A 72 13.60 -6.90 57.51
CA LEU A 72 13.96 -5.50 57.72
C LEU A 72 15.39 -5.12 57.27
N SER A 73 15.58 -3.82 57.05
CA SER A 73 16.85 -3.08 56.95
C SER A 73 17.73 -3.14 58.23
N PRO A 74 18.98 -2.63 58.18
CA PRO A 74 19.26 -1.43 58.98
C PRO A 74 20.25 -0.40 58.35
N LEU A 75 19.85 0.88 58.45
CA LEU A 75 20.50 2.10 58.99
C LEU A 75 22.01 2.44 58.89
N SER A 76 22.20 3.78 58.78
CA SER A 76 23.31 4.68 59.18
C SER A 76 24.29 5.10 58.05
N SER A 77 24.76 6.34 57.90
CA SER A 77 24.60 7.63 58.60
C SER A 77 25.33 8.75 57.80
N THR A 78 24.74 9.94 57.71
CA THR A 78 25.34 11.24 57.25
C THR A 78 26.08 11.97 58.42
N PRO A 79 26.56 13.25 58.40
CA PRO A 79 26.62 14.36 57.40
C PRO A 79 27.99 15.18 57.47
N PRO A 80 28.07 16.55 57.35
CA PRO A 80 28.12 17.39 56.14
C PRO A 80 29.31 18.41 56.11
N LEU A 81 29.43 19.23 55.04
CA LEU A 81 30.13 20.53 55.13
C LEU A 81 29.53 21.61 54.21
N ILE A 82 29.49 22.82 54.77
CA ILE A 82 28.89 24.09 54.31
C ILE A 82 30.03 25.04 53.87
N MET A 83 29.81 25.90 52.85
CA MET A 83 30.08 27.36 52.88
C MET A 83 29.86 28.01 51.49
N VAL A 84 28.90 28.94 51.32
CA VAL A 84 28.90 30.42 51.51
C VAL A 84 29.19 31.20 50.20
N THR A 85 28.20 32.03 49.83
CA THR A 85 28.17 33.09 48.78
C THR A 85 28.93 34.37 49.18
N PRO A 86 29.19 35.35 48.27
CA PRO A 86 28.26 36.50 48.16
C PRO A 86 28.14 37.23 46.78
N LEU A 87 26.91 37.70 46.49
CA LEU A 87 26.40 39.02 46.03
C LEU A 87 27.20 40.00 45.10
N PHE A 88 26.64 40.29 43.89
CA PHE A 88 26.25 41.57 43.18
C PHE A 88 27.12 42.89 43.28
N PRO A 89 26.89 44.03 42.52
CA PRO A 89 25.98 44.37 41.38
C PRO A 89 26.57 45.35 40.27
N TRP A 90 25.71 45.78 39.29
CA TRP A 90 25.61 47.10 38.55
C TRP A 90 25.58 47.11 36.99
N PHE A 91 24.44 47.59 36.43
CA PHE A 91 24.21 48.29 35.13
C PHE A 91 24.69 49.78 35.24
N PRO A 92 24.65 50.74 34.24
CA PRO A 92 23.70 50.87 33.10
C PRO A 92 24.10 51.61 31.76
N ARG A 93 23.29 51.37 30.71
CA ARG A 93 22.61 52.28 29.72
C ARG A 93 23.33 53.34 28.81
N PHE A 94 22.61 53.57 27.68
CA PHE A 94 22.42 54.80 26.83
C PHE A 94 23.25 54.92 25.53
N PHE A 95 22.79 55.47 24.37
CA PHE A 95 21.66 56.33 23.98
C PHE A 95 21.34 56.19 22.45
N ILE A 96 20.14 56.66 22.05
CA ILE A 96 19.49 56.67 20.71
C ILE A 96 19.60 58.08 20.04
N PHE A 97 19.13 58.24 18.78
CA PHE A 97 18.65 59.47 18.06
C PHE A 97 19.69 60.24 17.19
N PHE A 98 19.43 60.85 16.00
CA PHE A 98 18.33 60.91 15.01
C PHE A 98 18.76 61.78 13.80
N CYS A 99 18.14 61.55 12.64
CA CYS A 99 17.62 62.52 11.64
C CYS A 99 18.46 63.49 10.73
N ARG A 100 18.03 63.44 9.44
CA ARG A 100 17.72 64.55 8.47
C ARG A 100 18.89 65.37 7.88
N ARG A 101 18.83 65.97 6.67
CA ARG A 101 18.08 65.85 5.40
C ARG A 101 18.66 66.95 4.47
N CYS A 102 18.82 66.64 3.17
CA CYS A 102 18.88 67.54 1.99
C CYS A 102 19.90 68.71 1.90
N CYS A 103 20.80 68.66 0.90
CA CYS A 103 20.79 69.53 -0.30
C CYS A 103 22.15 69.53 -1.04
N ARG A 104 22.19 69.02 -2.29
CA ARG A 104 22.74 69.68 -3.50
C ARG A 104 22.94 68.68 -4.65
N CYS A 105 21.97 68.70 -5.57
CA CYS A 105 22.13 68.26 -6.95
C CYS A 105 22.97 69.30 -7.71
N CYS A 106 23.98 68.82 -8.46
CA CYS A 106 24.31 69.25 -9.84
C CYS A 106 25.62 68.63 -10.38
N TYR A 107 26.35 67.79 -9.62
CA TYR A 107 27.64 67.23 -10.10
C TYR A 107 27.65 65.71 -10.37
N CYS A 108 26.50 65.03 -10.25
CA CYS A 108 26.44 63.56 -10.23
C CYS A 108 25.99 62.87 -11.53
N TRP A 109 25.68 63.60 -12.60
CA TRP A 109 25.17 62.97 -13.83
C TRP A 109 26.28 62.53 -14.81
N GLY A 110 27.45 63.20 -14.80
CA GLY A 110 28.58 62.86 -15.68
C GLY A 110 29.38 61.61 -15.28
N ARG A 111 29.52 61.33 -13.97
CA ARG A 111 30.30 60.17 -13.47
C ARG A 111 29.54 58.85 -13.49
N ARG A 112 28.19 58.85 -13.46
CA ARG A 112 27.37 57.62 -13.53
C ARG A 112 27.37 56.97 -14.92
N ARG A 113 27.51 57.75 -16.00
CA ARG A 113 27.57 57.19 -17.38
C ARG A 113 28.89 56.49 -17.69
N ARG A 114 30.03 56.98 -17.16
CA ARG A 114 31.34 56.31 -17.33
C ARG A 114 31.49 55.06 -16.47
N ARG A 115 30.96 55.04 -15.23
CA ARG A 115 30.94 53.81 -14.41
C ARG A 115 30.00 52.73 -14.98
N ARG A 116 28.82 53.10 -15.52
CA ARG A 116 27.92 52.13 -16.17
C ARG A 116 28.53 51.55 -17.45
N ARG A 117 29.22 52.34 -18.29
CA ARG A 117 29.90 51.78 -19.47
C ARG A 117 31.06 50.85 -19.12
N ARG A 118 31.84 51.16 -18.07
CA ARG A 118 32.93 50.29 -17.61
C ARG A 118 32.41 48.97 -17.01
N VAL A 119 31.33 49.03 -16.22
CA VAL A 119 30.69 47.83 -15.65
C VAL A 119 29.99 47.00 -16.73
N VAL A 120 29.43 47.60 -17.77
CA VAL A 120 28.84 46.87 -18.92
C VAL A 120 29.93 46.24 -19.79
N TYR A 121 31.06 46.92 -20.02
CA TYR A 121 32.19 46.34 -20.77
C TYR A 121 32.89 45.22 -19.98
N GLU A 122 33.09 45.38 -18.67
CA GLU A 122 33.61 44.31 -17.80
C GLU A 122 32.63 43.15 -17.67
N ARG A 123 31.31 43.40 -17.65
CA ARG A 123 30.31 42.33 -17.68
C ARG A 123 30.23 41.65 -19.04
N MET A 124 30.34 42.36 -20.16
CA MET A 124 30.38 41.75 -21.50
C MET A 124 31.66 40.96 -21.73
N MET A 125 32.82 41.46 -21.29
CA MET A 125 34.08 40.70 -21.35
C MET A 125 34.04 39.48 -20.44
N ARG A 126 33.49 39.59 -19.22
CA ARG A 126 33.29 38.43 -18.34
C ARG A 126 32.26 37.46 -18.88
N LEU A 127 31.18 37.91 -19.51
CA LEU A 127 30.19 37.05 -20.17
C LEU A 127 30.77 36.38 -21.40
N ASN A 128 31.62 37.04 -22.20
CA ASN A 128 32.26 36.40 -23.35
C ASN A 128 33.37 35.42 -22.92
N VAL A 129 34.09 35.70 -21.84
CA VAL A 129 35.08 34.76 -21.26
C VAL A 129 34.38 33.60 -20.53
N LEU A 130 33.23 33.83 -19.89
CA LEU A 130 32.38 32.76 -19.34
C LEU A 130 31.67 31.99 -20.46
N PHE A 131 31.31 32.61 -21.58
CA PHE A 131 30.66 31.93 -22.69
C PHE A 131 31.67 31.11 -23.51
N LEU A 132 32.84 31.66 -23.84
CA LEU A 132 33.94 30.86 -24.39
C LEU A 132 34.44 29.82 -23.39
N GLY A 133 34.47 30.16 -22.09
CA GLY A 133 34.83 29.24 -21.01
C GLY A 133 33.81 28.11 -20.86
N CYS A 134 32.51 28.37 -20.99
CA CYS A 134 31.45 27.37 -20.96
C CYS A 134 31.38 26.56 -22.26
N ILE A 135 31.77 27.13 -23.42
CA ILE A 135 31.91 26.37 -24.67
C ILE A 135 33.15 25.48 -24.60
N LEU A 136 34.30 25.98 -24.15
CA LEU A 136 35.49 25.16 -23.93
C LEU A 136 35.26 24.11 -22.84
N PHE A 137 34.55 24.45 -21.76
CA PHE A 137 34.21 23.52 -20.68
C PHE A 137 33.14 22.52 -21.12
N ARG A 138 32.20 22.87 -22.00
CA ARG A 138 31.29 21.88 -22.63
C ARG A 138 32.01 20.99 -23.65
N VAL A 139 33.03 21.49 -24.34
CA VAL A 139 33.85 20.70 -25.26
C VAL A 139 34.88 19.83 -24.51
N LEU A 140 35.33 20.25 -23.32
CA LEU A 140 36.26 19.52 -22.46
C LEU A 140 35.58 18.63 -21.41
N CYS A 141 34.31 18.86 -21.09
CA CYS A 141 33.50 18.05 -20.15
C CYS A 141 32.36 17.30 -20.83
N ALA A 142 32.31 17.29 -22.17
CA ALA A 142 31.61 16.23 -22.89
C ALA A 142 32.46 14.96 -22.80
N GLU A 143 32.42 14.30 -21.64
CA GLU A 143 32.63 12.87 -21.57
C GLU A 143 31.42 12.24 -22.25
N VAL A 144 31.51 12.11 -23.57
CA VAL A 144 30.62 11.26 -24.34
C VAL A 144 31.01 9.84 -23.94
N GLU A 145 30.20 9.20 -23.10
CA GLU A 145 30.22 7.74 -23.03
C GLU A 145 30.04 7.25 -24.46
N PHE A 146 31.07 6.61 -25.00
CA PHE A 146 30.99 5.93 -26.29
C PHE A 146 30.07 4.73 -26.07
N VAL A 147 28.76 4.96 -26.15
CA VAL A 147 27.80 3.89 -26.41
C VAL A 147 28.20 3.35 -27.78
N PRO A 148 28.61 2.07 -27.90
CA PRO A 148 28.91 1.46 -29.19
C PRO A 148 27.76 1.75 -30.15
N ALA A 149 28.05 2.09 -31.41
CA ALA A 149 27.02 2.47 -32.38
C ALA A 149 25.90 1.43 -32.51
N GLU A 150 26.21 0.16 -32.23
CA GLU A 150 25.24 -0.95 -32.14
C GLU A 150 24.28 -0.83 -30.96
N GLU A 151 24.76 -0.46 -29.77
CA GLU A 151 23.93 -0.29 -28.56
C GLU A 151 23.07 0.99 -28.66
N ALA A 152 23.62 2.06 -29.23
CA ALA A 152 22.85 3.28 -29.52
C ALA A 152 21.76 3.01 -30.57
N ALA A 153 22.06 2.20 -31.59
CA ALA A 153 21.08 1.79 -32.60
C ALA A 153 20.01 0.86 -32.02
N GLU A 154 20.34 -0.02 -31.07
CA GLU A 154 19.34 -0.89 -30.42
C GLU A 154 18.41 -0.08 -29.49
N LEU A 155 18.93 0.93 -28.78
CA LEU A 155 18.12 1.83 -27.95
C LEU A 155 17.14 2.65 -28.80
N GLU A 156 17.63 3.31 -29.85
CA GLU A 156 16.77 4.10 -30.77
C GLU A 156 15.76 3.19 -31.51
N LYS A 157 16.09 1.91 -31.73
CA LYS A 157 15.16 0.90 -32.28
C LYS A 157 14.06 0.50 -31.29
N GLN A 158 14.38 0.40 -29.99
CA GLN A 158 13.37 0.16 -28.95
C GLN A 158 12.42 1.36 -28.80
N ASP A 159 12.96 2.59 -28.83
CA ASP A 159 12.15 3.81 -28.78
C ASP A 159 11.24 3.93 -30.00
N ALA A 160 11.73 3.60 -31.21
CA ALA A 160 10.92 3.57 -32.42
C ALA A 160 9.81 2.51 -32.35
N ALA A 161 10.08 1.33 -31.78
CA ALA A 161 9.08 0.28 -31.59
C ALA A 161 7.98 0.72 -30.61
N PHE A 162 8.37 1.35 -29.50
CA PHE A 162 7.43 1.89 -28.50
C PHE A 162 6.55 3.00 -29.09
N ALA A 163 7.13 3.94 -29.84
CA ALA A 163 6.37 4.99 -30.52
C ALA A 163 5.37 4.42 -31.54
N ALA A 164 5.75 3.37 -32.28
CA ALA A 164 4.84 2.69 -33.20
C ALA A 164 3.66 2.00 -32.50
N GLU A 165 3.91 1.34 -31.36
CA GLU A 165 2.85 0.73 -30.54
C GLU A 165 1.88 1.78 -29.98
N LYS A 166 2.42 2.90 -29.49
CA LYS A 166 1.62 4.04 -29.00
C LYS A 166 0.73 4.64 -30.08
N ILE A 167 1.24 4.81 -31.30
CA ILE A 167 0.45 5.28 -32.45
C ILE A 167 -0.68 4.29 -32.77
N ALA A 168 -0.41 2.98 -32.74
CA ALA A 168 -1.43 1.96 -33.00
C ALA A 168 -2.56 1.99 -31.95
N ALA A 169 -2.22 2.20 -30.67
CA ALA A 169 -3.21 2.37 -29.61
C ALA A 169 -4.08 3.62 -29.82
N LEU A 170 -3.45 4.77 -30.12
CA LEU A 170 -4.17 6.02 -30.39
C LEU A 170 -5.08 5.92 -31.62
N GLN A 171 -4.66 5.19 -32.66
CA GLN A 171 -5.50 4.91 -33.84
C GLN A 171 -6.76 4.14 -33.48
N LYS A 172 -6.67 3.15 -32.58
CA LYS A 172 -7.82 2.40 -32.08
C LYS A 172 -8.78 3.30 -31.28
N GLU A 173 -8.25 4.19 -30.44
CA GLU A 173 -9.06 5.19 -29.72
C GLU A 173 -9.76 6.16 -30.69
N LEU A 174 -9.06 6.59 -31.74
CA LEU A 174 -9.62 7.45 -32.78
C LEU A 174 -10.80 6.77 -33.51
N GLU A 175 -10.70 5.48 -33.83
CA GLU A 175 -11.80 4.71 -34.44
C GLU A 175 -13.03 4.67 -33.54
N ILE A 176 -12.83 4.40 -32.24
CA ILE A 176 -13.92 4.38 -31.24
C ILE A 176 -14.57 5.77 -31.12
N ALA A 177 -13.77 6.83 -31.07
CA ALA A 177 -14.26 8.20 -30.99
C ALA A 177 -15.03 8.62 -32.24
N GLN A 178 -14.59 8.20 -33.43
CA GLN A 178 -15.29 8.44 -34.69
C GLN A 178 -16.64 7.70 -34.77
N GLU A 179 -16.68 6.45 -34.32
CA GLU A 179 -17.91 5.66 -34.22
C GLU A 179 -18.92 6.33 -33.26
N ALA A 180 -18.45 6.82 -32.11
CA ALA A 180 -19.27 7.56 -31.15
C ALA A 180 -19.80 8.88 -31.73
N ALA A 181 -18.96 9.66 -32.41
CA ALA A 181 -19.35 10.90 -33.07
C ALA A 181 -20.40 10.64 -34.16
N LYS A 182 -20.25 9.54 -34.94
CA LYS A 182 -21.23 9.13 -35.96
C LYS A 182 -22.59 8.76 -35.34
N LYS A 183 -22.59 8.04 -34.21
CA LYS A 183 -23.83 7.72 -33.46
C LYS A 183 -24.51 8.97 -32.90
N ALA A 184 -23.74 9.90 -32.35
CA ALA A 184 -24.27 11.19 -31.88
C ALA A 184 -24.89 12.01 -33.03
N ALA A 185 -24.22 12.05 -34.19
CA ALA A 185 -24.73 12.73 -35.37
C ALA A 185 -26.02 12.09 -35.91
N ALA A 186 -26.10 10.75 -35.94
CA ALA A 186 -27.30 10.02 -36.35
C ALA A 186 -28.49 10.28 -35.40
N ALA A 187 -28.26 10.31 -34.09
CA ALA A 187 -29.28 10.65 -33.10
C ALA A 187 -29.80 12.08 -33.24
N ALA A 188 -28.92 13.03 -33.59
CA ALA A 188 -29.30 14.41 -33.88
C ALA A 188 -30.10 14.54 -35.20
N ALA A 189 -29.76 13.74 -36.23
CA ALA A 189 -30.43 13.75 -37.53
C ALA A 189 -31.84 13.14 -37.47
N ALA A 190 -32.01 12.00 -36.79
CA ALA A 190 -33.29 11.30 -36.67
C ALA A 190 -34.40 12.16 -36.02
N LYS A 191 -34.04 13.20 -35.26
CA LYS A 191 -35.00 14.13 -34.64
C LYS A 191 -35.43 15.27 -35.56
N LYS A 192 -34.65 15.61 -36.60
CA LYS A 192 -35.01 16.67 -37.55
C LYS A 192 -36.06 16.24 -38.57
N GLU A 193 -36.35 14.94 -38.69
CA GLU A 193 -37.29 14.38 -39.67
C GLU A 193 -38.69 14.04 -39.12
N SER A 194 -39.02 14.39 -37.87
CA SER A 194 -40.43 14.28 -37.40
C SER A 194 -41.31 15.35 -38.08
N PRO A 195 -42.38 14.99 -38.82
CA PRO A 195 -43.14 15.93 -39.62
C PRO A 195 -44.01 16.88 -38.77
N LYS A 196 -44.01 18.16 -39.17
CA LYS A 196 -45.05 19.14 -38.82
C LYS A 196 -46.43 18.59 -39.18
N GLY A 197 -47.38 18.73 -38.25
CA GLY A 197 -48.74 18.21 -38.37
C GLY A 197 -49.56 18.79 -39.53
N GLU A 198 -50.50 17.97 -40.01
CA GLU A 198 -51.67 18.41 -40.78
C GLU A 198 -52.78 18.86 -39.81
N GLU A 199 -53.21 20.11 -39.97
CA GLU A 199 -54.47 20.63 -39.42
C GLU A 199 -55.66 20.11 -40.23
N GLY A 200 -56.76 19.80 -39.53
CA GLY A 200 -57.84 18.98 -40.04
C GLY A 200 -58.93 19.65 -40.89
N SER A 201 -59.90 18.84 -41.31
CA SER A 201 -61.26 19.27 -41.64
C SER A 201 -62.28 18.13 -41.44
N LYS A 202 -63.52 18.53 -41.20
CA LYS A 202 -64.67 17.77 -40.67
C LYS A 202 -65.43 16.93 -41.72
N SER A 203 -66.19 15.99 -41.16
CA SER A 203 -67.59 15.58 -41.45
C SER A 203 -67.94 14.64 -42.62
N ASP A 204 -68.81 13.69 -42.22
CA ASP A 204 -69.96 13.07 -42.89
C ASP A 204 -69.82 11.79 -43.74
N ASP A 205 -70.67 10.85 -43.31
CA ASP A 205 -71.47 9.84 -44.03
C ASP A 205 -70.82 8.73 -44.88
N GLY A 206 -71.23 7.50 -44.53
CA GLY A 206 -71.98 6.67 -45.48
C GLY A 206 -71.24 5.63 -46.33
N ASP A 207 -71.45 4.37 -45.94
CA ASP A 207 -71.95 3.29 -46.79
C ASP A 207 -71.09 2.67 -47.93
N SER A 208 -70.99 1.33 -47.83
CA SER A 208 -70.85 0.31 -48.88
C SER A 208 -69.65 0.31 -49.84
N GLY A 209 -69.14 -0.90 -50.12
CA GLY A 209 -68.54 -1.18 -51.43
C GLY A 209 -67.30 -2.07 -51.41
N ALA A 210 -67.52 -3.34 -51.72
CA ALA A 210 -66.54 -4.40 -51.91
C ALA A 210 -65.56 -4.20 -53.10
N LYS A 211 -64.60 -5.15 -53.19
CA LYS A 211 -63.70 -5.54 -54.33
C LYS A 211 -62.35 -4.83 -54.36
N LYS A 212 -61.23 -5.44 -54.78
CA LYS A 212 -60.75 -6.81 -55.07
C LYS A 212 -59.31 -6.60 -55.56
N PHE A 213 -58.45 -7.61 -55.41
CA PHE A 213 -57.26 -7.91 -56.25
C PHE A 213 -56.11 -6.89 -56.15
N ASP A 214 -54.83 -7.21 -56.26
CA ASP A 214 -53.98 -8.40 -56.42
C ASP A 214 -52.59 -7.81 -56.08
N GLY A 215 -51.64 -8.45 -55.41
CA GLY A 215 -51.10 -9.76 -55.69
C GLY A 215 -49.57 -9.63 -55.80
N ARG A 216 -48.92 -10.72 -55.40
CA ARG A 216 -47.50 -11.12 -55.60
C ARG A 216 -46.46 -10.67 -54.59
N GLU A 217 -46.00 -11.58 -53.72
CA GLU A 217 -45.12 -12.78 -53.95
C GLU A 217 -43.63 -12.34 -53.85
N ILE A 218 -42.69 -13.01 -53.16
CA ILE A 218 -42.55 -14.42 -52.79
C ILE A 218 -41.36 -14.60 -51.80
N ALA A 219 -41.49 -15.59 -50.90
CA ALA A 219 -40.47 -16.53 -50.39
C ALA A 219 -39.27 -16.04 -49.52
N GLU A 220 -38.74 -16.79 -48.56
CA GLU A 220 -38.98 -18.17 -48.06
C GLU A 220 -38.18 -18.41 -46.75
N LYS A 221 -38.71 -19.30 -45.90
CA LYS A 221 -38.03 -20.30 -45.02
C LYS A 221 -37.17 -19.79 -43.85
N SER A 222 -37.16 -20.42 -42.67
CA SER A 222 -37.73 -21.70 -42.21
C SER A 222 -37.76 -21.74 -40.67
N SER A 223 -38.81 -22.38 -40.18
CA SER A 223 -39.11 -22.81 -38.81
C SER A 223 -38.26 -24.00 -38.34
N GLU A 224 -37.99 -24.07 -37.04
CA GLU A 224 -37.97 -25.32 -36.27
C GLU A 224 -38.67 -25.10 -34.92
N ASP A 225 -39.75 -25.85 -34.71
CA ASP A 225 -40.50 -26.01 -33.46
C ASP A 225 -39.73 -26.87 -32.46
N VAL A 226 -40.05 -26.78 -31.16
CA VAL A 226 -40.48 -27.95 -30.33
C VAL A 226 -40.80 -27.53 -28.87
N GLU A 227 -42.04 -27.89 -28.50
CA GLU A 227 -42.63 -28.25 -27.20
C GLU A 227 -42.68 -27.29 -25.99
N VAL A 228 -43.89 -26.74 -25.84
CA VAL A 228 -44.52 -26.34 -24.58
C VAL A 228 -45.13 -27.57 -23.88
N LYS A 229 -44.80 -27.81 -22.61
CA LYS A 229 -45.61 -28.63 -21.69
C LYS A 229 -46.14 -27.79 -20.53
N ASN A 230 -47.44 -27.52 -20.58
CA ASN A 230 -48.28 -27.05 -19.49
C ASN A 230 -48.49 -28.18 -18.47
N ASN A 231 -48.50 -27.85 -17.18
CA ASN A 231 -49.29 -28.62 -16.21
C ASN A 231 -49.92 -27.70 -15.16
N LYS A 232 -51.26 -27.65 -15.18
CA LYS A 232 -52.14 -27.08 -14.17
C LYS A 232 -52.38 -28.12 -13.08
N HIS A 233 -52.30 -27.75 -11.81
CA HIS A 233 -53.12 -28.37 -10.77
C HIS A 233 -53.65 -27.33 -9.78
N SER A 234 -54.91 -27.53 -9.46
CA SER A 234 -55.86 -26.70 -8.72
C SER A 234 -55.89 -27.05 -7.23
N SER A 235 -55.97 -26.02 -6.37
CA SER A 235 -56.86 -25.79 -5.18
C SER A 235 -57.07 -26.91 -4.12
N PRO A 236 -57.40 -26.64 -2.83
CA PRO A 236 -58.30 -25.55 -2.38
C PRO A 236 -58.06 -24.88 -0.98
N VAL A 237 -58.61 -23.66 -0.86
CA VAL A 237 -59.46 -23.08 0.21
C VAL A 237 -59.35 -23.61 1.65
N THR A 238 -59.06 -22.70 2.60
CA THR A 238 -59.85 -22.47 3.83
C THR A 238 -59.64 -21.05 4.35
N ALA A 239 -60.74 -20.38 4.70
CA ALA A 239 -60.84 -19.08 5.34
C ALA A 239 -61.59 -19.25 6.67
N VAL A 240 -61.15 -18.60 7.76
CA VAL A 240 -61.90 -18.49 9.03
C VAL A 240 -61.52 -17.19 9.78
N SER A 241 -62.52 -16.30 9.91
CA SER A 241 -62.93 -15.36 11.01
C SER A 241 -61.88 -14.56 11.83
N ASP A 242 -61.91 -13.22 11.82
CA ASP A 242 -62.73 -12.26 12.64
C ASP A 242 -62.15 -11.86 14.03
N LYS A 243 -61.88 -10.55 14.14
CA LYS A 243 -62.08 -9.58 15.24
C LYS A 243 -62.02 -10.01 16.71
N GLU A 244 -61.23 -9.27 17.50
CA GLU A 244 -61.74 -8.51 18.67
C GLU A 244 -60.76 -7.40 19.13
N ALA A 245 -61.30 -6.40 19.83
CA ALA A 245 -60.68 -5.14 20.23
C ALA A 245 -60.78 -4.93 21.75
N GLU A 246 -60.10 -3.87 22.23
CA GLU A 246 -60.14 -3.22 23.58
C GLU A 246 -59.30 -3.87 24.71
N LYS A 247 -58.67 -3.17 25.68
CA LYS A 247 -58.28 -1.75 25.97
C LYS A 247 -57.64 -1.76 27.40
N ILE A 248 -56.97 -0.65 27.79
CA ILE A 248 -56.61 -0.19 29.18
C ILE A 248 -55.25 -0.74 29.71
N SER A 249 -54.28 -0.01 30.31
CA SER A 249 -54.18 1.34 30.94
C SER A 249 -52.72 1.84 30.98
N GLU A 250 -52.60 3.18 30.95
CA GLU A 250 -51.75 4.08 31.78
C GLU A 250 -50.42 3.58 32.37
N ASP A 251 -49.32 4.27 32.05
CA ASP A 251 -48.66 5.13 33.04
C ASP A 251 -47.76 6.18 32.36
N ALA A 252 -47.88 7.41 32.87
CA ALA A 252 -47.11 8.59 32.47
C ALA A 252 -46.13 8.97 33.58
N SER A 253 -44.95 9.49 33.23
CA SER A 253 -44.37 10.68 33.90
C SER A 253 -43.04 11.10 33.28
N ASP A 254 -43.04 12.37 32.86
CA ASP A 254 -42.03 13.41 33.09
C ASP A 254 -40.53 13.10 32.94
N SER A 255 -39.91 13.75 31.96
CA SER A 255 -39.14 14.97 32.27
C SER A 255 -38.63 15.66 31.00
N GLU A 256 -39.18 16.86 30.76
CA GLU A 256 -38.54 17.91 29.96
C GLU A 256 -37.25 18.39 30.66
N ARG A 257 -36.21 18.67 29.87
CA ARG A 257 -35.22 19.71 30.20
C ARG A 257 -34.41 20.17 28.98
N ASP A 258 -34.70 21.40 28.58
CA ASP A 258 -33.79 22.51 28.25
C ASP A 258 -32.71 22.35 27.17
N VAL A 259 -33.09 22.84 25.98
CA VAL A 259 -32.41 23.83 25.13
C VAL A 259 -31.15 24.48 25.72
N LYS A 260 -30.03 24.44 24.97
CA LYS A 260 -29.12 25.59 24.78
C LYS A 260 -28.21 25.40 23.57
N ASN A 261 -28.67 25.95 22.43
CA ASN A 261 -27.82 26.38 21.33
C ASN A 261 -26.97 27.58 21.77
N LYS A 262 -25.71 27.63 21.30
CA LYS A 262 -24.87 28.82 21.33
C LYS A 262 -24.08 28.89 20.02
N GLU A 263 -24.61 29.66 19.07
CA GLU A 263 -23.83 30.28 18.00
C GLU A 263 -23.45 31.70 18.45
N SER A 264 -22.28 32.18 18.00
CA SER A 264 -21.90 33.58 18.06
C SER A 264 -21.19 34.00 16.77
N GLU A 265 -21.66 35.13 16.27
CA GLU A 265 -21.53 35.77 14.97
C GLU A 265 -20.17 36.43 14.65
N THR A 266 -19.95 36.73 13.35
CA THR A 266 -19.80 38.08 12.73
C THR A 266 -18.87 38.03 11.50
N SER A 267 -19.32 38.15 10.23
CA SER A 267 -19.63 39.38 9.42
C SER A 267 -18.67 39.47 8.18
N PRO A 268 -18.90 40.27 7.10
CA PRO A 268 -20.16 40.60 6.40
C PRO A 268 -20.08 40.85 4.83
N ILE A 269 -21.26 40.92 4.18
CA ILE A 269 -21.71 41.80 3.04
C ILE A 269 -21.33 41.53 1.55
N THR A 270 -22.34 41.17 0.72
CA THR A 270 -22.96 41.89 -0.45
C THR A 270 -23.84 40.90 -1.26
N SER A 271 -25.18 40.84 -1.19
CA SER A 271 -26.30 41.70 -1.68
C SER A 271 -26.48 41.83 -3.21
N ILE A 272 -27.35 41.00 -3.82
CA ILE A 272 -28.25 41.38 -4.95
C ILE A 272 -29.61 40.67 -4.76
N LYS A 273 -30.67 41.42 -5.06
CA LYS A 273 -32.08 41.27 -4.69
C LYS A 273 -32.87 40.26 -5.54
N ASN A 274 -33.89 39.68 -4.91
CA ASN A 274 -35.07 39.08 -5.56
C ASN A 274 -36.14 40.15 -5.80
N GLU A 275 -36.87 40.04 -6.91
CA GLU A 275 -38.24 40.53 -7.07
C GLU A 275 -39.12 39.34 -7.44
N GLU A 276 -40.16 39.10 -6.64
CA GLU A 276 -41.29 38.23 -6.98
C GLU A 276 -42.31 39.06 -7.76
N ASP A 277 -42.86 38.53 -8.86
CA ASP A 277 -44.27 38.75 -9.15
C ASP A 277 -44.90 37.67 -10.05
N SER A 278 -46.22 37.63 -9.92
CA SER A 278 -47.23 36.61 -10.18
C SER A 278 -47.46 36.03 -11.60
N SER A 279 -48.11 34.84 -11.57
CA SER A 279 -49.28 34.40 -12.37
C SER A 279 -49.13 33.41 -13.56
N THR A 280 -50.01 32.39 -13.49
CA THR A 280 -50.58 31.50 -14.52
C THR A 280 -49.78 30.29 -15.07
N PRO A 281 -50.39 29.09 -15.16
CA PRO A 281 -49.72 27.87 -15.60
C PRO A 281 -49.71 27.76 -17.12
N LEU A 282 -48.51 27.78 -17.71
CA LEU A 282 -48.25 27.48 -19.11
C LEU A 282 -47.59 26.09 -19.25
N THR A 283 -47.88 25.46 -20.38
CA THR A 283 -47.65 24.07 -20.74
C THR A 283 -46.19 23.59 -20.61
N LYS A 284 -45.95 22.63 -19.71
CA LYS A 284 -44.64 22.03 -19.36
C LYS A 284 -43.93 21.19 -20.43
N ASN A 285 -44.47 21.06 -21.65
CA ASN A 285 -43.92 20.12 -22.63
C ASN A 285 -42.87 20.73 -23.59
N GLY A 286 -42.69 22.06 -23.60
CA GLY A 286 -41.75 22.74 -24.52
C GLY A 286 -40.33 22.92 -23.97
N ASP A 287 -40.19 23.18 -22.67
CA ASP A 287 -38.90 23.52 -22.07
C ASP A 287 -37.98 22.29 -21.90
N ASP A 288 -38.57 21.12 -21.61
CA ASP A 288 -37.82 19.85 -21.49
C ASP A 288 -37.23 19.39 -22.84
N GLU A 289 -37.85 19.77 -23.95
CA GLU A 289 -37.39 19.40 -25.29
C GLU A 289 -36.22 20.29 -25.76
N ILE A 290 -36.22 21.57 -25.34
CA ILE A 290 -35.11 22.51 -25.57
C ILE A 290 -33.87 22.08 -24.79
N GLU A 291 -34.00 21.79 -23.49
CA GLU A 291 -32.87 21.34 -22.65
C GLU A 291 -32.26 20.02 -23.16
N LYS A 292 -33.11 19.10 -23.63
CA LYS A 292 -32.66 17.83 -24.21
C LYS A 292 -31.91 18.01 -25.53
N ASN A 293 -32.27 19.00 -26.34
CA ASN A 293 -31.61 19.28 -27.61
C ASN A 293 -30.25 19.98 -27.39
N GLU A 294 -30.16 20.90 -26.43
CA GLU A 294 -28.89 21.52 -26.04
C GLU A 294 -27.88 20.49 -25.52
N LYS A 295 -28.33 19.49 -24.75
CA LYS A 295 -27.47 18.39 -24.29
C LYS A 295 -26.95 17.53 -25.44
N ILE A 296 -27.75 17.28 -26.47
CA ILE A 296 -27.33 16.48 -27.65
C ILE A 296 -26.30 17.24 -28.48
N ASP A 297 -26.51 18.54 -28.68
CA ASP A 297 -25.55 19.38 -29.42
C ASP A 297 -24.24 19.56 -28.66
N ALA A 298 -24.28 19.67 -27.33
CA ALA A 298 -23.10 19.70 -26.47
C ALA A 298 -22.30 18.38 -26.53
N LEU A 299 -22.99 17.23 -26.50
CA LEU A 299 -22.36 15.92 -26.64
C LEU A 299 -21.69 15.74 -28.02
N ARG A 300 -22.35 16.22 -29.08
CA ARG A 300 -21.77 16.21 -30.42
C ARG A 300 -20.50 17.06 -30.50
N ALA A 301 -20.53 18.29 -30.00
CA ALA A 301 -19.38 19.17 -30.00
C ALA A 301 -18.20 18.59 -29.18
N ALA A 302 -18.49 17.96 -28.05
CA ALA A 302 -17.49 17.27 -27.24
C ALA A 302 -16.85 16.09 -27.99
N ALA A 303 -17.65 15.26 -28.68
CA ALA A 303 -17.15 14.14 -29.47
C ALA A 303 -16.28 14.60 -30.66
N GLU A 304 -16.71 15.64 -31.39
CA GLU A 304 -15.93 16.23 -32.49
C GLU A 304 -14.60 16.82 -31.98
N SER A 305 -14.61 17.49 -30.82
CA SER A 305 -13.39 18.01 -30.19
C SER A 305 -12.42 16.91 -29.77
N LEU A 306 -12.92 15.78 -29.25
CA LEU A 306 -12.09 14.64 -28.86
C LEU A 306 -11.43 13.99 -30.09
N VAL A 307 -12.20 13.79 -31.17
CA VAL A 307 -11.68 13.26 -32.44
C VAL A 307 -10.56 14.14 -32.99
N GLN A 308 -10.70 15.47 -32.91
CA GLN A 308 -9.65 16.38 -33.38
C GLN A 308 -8.38 16.28 -32.52
N LYS A 309 -8.51 16.27 -31.18
CA LYS A 309 -7.37 16.11 -30.29
C LYS A 309 -6.58 14.83 -30.55
N LEU A 310 -7.29 13.70 -30.73
CA LEU A 310 -6.65 12.42 -31.04
C LEU A 310 -5.89 12.44 -32.36
N LYS A 311 -6.43 13.11 -33.40
CA LYS A 311 -5.72 13.29 -34.67
C LYS A 311 -4.44 14.11 -34.50
N ASP A 312 -4.51 15.22 -33.76
CA ASP A 312 -3.36 16.09 -33.53
C ASP A 312 -2.26 15.34 -32.77
N THR A 313 -2.62 14.53 -31.76
CA THR A 313 -1.67 13.69 -31.01
C THR A 313 -1.05 12.59 -31.89
N ILE A 314 -1.84 11.91 -32.74
CA ILE A 314 -1.32 10.91 -33.68
C ILE A 314 -0.32 11.54 -34.65
N GLU A 315 -0.59 12.75 -35.14
CA GLU A 315 0.30 13.48 -36.04
C GLU A 315 1.63 13.82 -35.36
N GLU A 316 1.60 14.29 -34.11
CA GLU A 316 2.80 14.59 -33.32
C GLU A 316 3.66 13.35 -33.06
N GLU A 317 3.05 12.24 -32.63
CA GLU A 317 3.75 10.98 -32.39
C GLU A 317 4.30 10.37 -33.68
N SER A 318 3.56 10.47 -34.79
CA SER A 318 4.03 10.02 -36.11
C SER A 318 5.26 10.79 -36.57
N LYS A 319 5.33 12.09 -36.24
CA LYS A 319 6.51 12.91 -36.52
C LYS A 319 7.73 12.44 -35.70
N LEU A 320 7.55 12.16 -34.42
CA LEU A 320 8.61 11.62 -33.57
C LEU A 320 9.11 10.25 -34.09
N LEU A 321 8.21 9.36 -34.49
CA LEU A 321 8.58 8.07 -35.07
C LEU A 321 9.40 8.24 -36.36
N ASN A 322 9.06 9.20 -37.21
CA ASN A 322 9.84 9.50 -38.41
C ASN A 322 11.24 10.02 -38.07
N GLU A 323 11.36 10.93 -37.09
CA GLU A 323 12.65 11.45 -36.62
C GLU A 323 13.54 10.34 -36.03
N LEU A 324 12.97 9.40 -35.26
CA LEU A 324 13.69 8.22 -34.75
C LEU A 324 14.16 7.29 -35.87
N ASN A 325 13.31 7.05 -36.88
CA ASN A 325 13.67 6.22 -38.03
C ASN A 325 14.77 6.85 -38.90
N GLU A 326 14.76 8.18 -39.08
CA GLU A 326 15.83 8.91 -39.76
C GLU A 326 17.16 8.77 -39.01
N LYS A 327 17.17 8.95 -37.68
CA LYS A 327 18.37 8.72 -36.86
C LYS A 327 18.88 7.28 -36.97
N LEU A 328 17.97 6.29 -36.97
CA LEU A 328 18.34 4.89 -37.11
C LEU A 328 18.98 4.60 -38.47
N ALA A 329 18.52 5.28 -39.54
CA ALA A 329 19.12 5.19 -40.86
C ALA A 329 20.52 5.81 -40.90
N ASP A 330 20.71 6.96 -40.25
CA ASP A 330 22.01 7.62 -40.12
C ASP A 330 23.01 6.75 -39.35
N LEU A 331 22.61 6.17 -38.22
CA LEU A 331 23.45 5.26 -37.43
C LEU A 331 23.88 4.02 -38.23
N LYS A 332 22.99 3.48 -39.08
CA LYS A 332 23.31 2.35 -39.97
C LYS A 332 24.26 2.75 -41.10
N SER A 333 24.22 4.00 -41.57
CA SER A 333 25.10 4.48 -42.62
C SER A 333 26.55 4.68 -42.15
N VAL A 334 26.76 4.91 -40.86
CA VAL A 334 28.08 5.10 -40.24
C VAL A 334 28.80 3.77 -39.96
N GLY A 335 28.08 2.64 -39.92
CA GLY A 335 28.62 1.33 -39.56
C GLY A 335 29.23 0.50 -40.71
N VAL A 336 29.25 0.99 -41.96
CA VAL A 336 29.68 0.19 -43.12
C VAL A 336 30.53 1.00 -44.10
N SER A 337 31.75 1.37 -43.71
CA SER A 337 32.92 1.47 -44.61
C SER A 337 34.14 1.97 -43.83
N ASP A 338 35.29 1.32 -44.07
CA ASP A 338 36.65 1.79 -43.75
C ASP A 338 37.33 1.34 -42.44
N HIS A 339 37.25 0.06 -42.07
CA HIS A 339 38.14 -0.47 -41.03
C HIS A 339 38.83 -1.83 -41.29
N GLU A 340 38.90 -2.30 -42.54
CA GLU A 340 39.51 -3.62 -42.84
C GLU A 340 40.99 -3.63 -43.26
N ASP A 341 41.69 -2.49 -43.39
CA ASP A 341 43.03 -2.49 -44.03
C ASP A 341 44.23 -1.97 -43.19
N GLN A 342 44.13 -1.89 -41.85
CA GLN A 342 45.27 -1.43 -41.01
C GLN A 342 45.59 -2.26 -39.75
N LEU A 343 45.31 -3.57 -39.77
CA LEU A 343 45.66 -4.48 -38.66
C LEU A 343 46.51 -5.67 -39.15
N SER A 344 47.69 -5.40 -39.72
CA SER A 344 48.68 -6.46 -40.01
C SER A 344 50.11 -6.18 -39.52
N THR A 345 50.36 -5.10 -38.77
CA THR A 345 51.71 -4.81 -38.24
C THR A 345 51.69 -4.15 -36.86
N ALA A 346 51.25 -4.88 -35.82
CA ALA A 346 51.53 -4.52 -34.43
C ALA A 346 51.37 -5.70 -33.45
N SER A 347 51.84 -6.89 -33.84
CA SER A 347 51.88 -8.05 -32.96
C SER A 347 53.23 -8.12 -32.24
N THR A 348 53.41 -7.36 -31.15
CA THR A 348 54.40 -7.66 -30.07
C THR A 348 54.24 -6.80 -28.79
N ASN A 349 53.09 -6.18 -28.50
CA ASN A 349 52.95 -5.40 -27.24
C ASN A 349 51.55 -5.47 -26.56
N SER A 350 50.69 -6.43 -26.90
CA SER A 350 49.30 -6.45 -26.40
C SER A 350 49.07 -7.04 -25.01
N ASP A 351 50.09 -7.62 -24.36
CA ASP A 351 49.87 -8.31 -23.08
C ASP A 351 49.90 -7.37 -21.86
N ASN A 352 50.41 -6.13 -21.99
CA ASN A 352 50.44 -5.16 -20.89
C ASN A 352 49.29 -4.14 -20.91
N ASN A 353 48.56 -3.99 -22.02
CA ASN A 353 47.50 -2.98 -22.14
C ASN A 353 46.09 -3.53 -21.85
N LYS A 354 45.91 -4.86 -21.79
CA LYS A 354 44.62 -5.47 -21.44
C LYS A 354 44.35 -5.50 -19.93
N GLU A 355 45.39 -5.31 -19.10
CA GLU A 355 45.27 -5.24 -17.64
C GLU A 355 45.04 -3.81 -17.10
N ILE A 356 45.17 -2.78 -17.96
CA ILE A 356 45.10 -1.36 -17.57
C ILE A 356 43.71 -0.73 -17.85
N LEU A 357 42.83 -1.40 -18.58
CA LEU A 357 41.58 -0.80 -19.07
C LEU A 357 40.30 -1.09 -18.25
N GLU A 358 40.30 -1.93 -17.21
CA GLU A 358 39.09 -2.15 -16.38
C GLU A 358 39.35 -2.27 -14.87
N LYS A 359 40.12 -1.32 -14.31
CA LYS A 359 39.92 -0.88 -12.93
C LYS A 359 39.69 0.62 -12.94
N LYS A 360 38.49 1.06 -13.33
CA LYS A 360 38.00 2.39 -12.92
C LYS A 360 38.01 2.36 -11.40
N VAL A 361 39.02 2.97 -10.79
CA VAL A 361 39.06 3.17 -9.34
C VAL A 361 37.88 4.09 -9.03
N GLU A 362 36.80 3.53 -8.48
CA GLU A 362 35.66 4.32 -8.01
C GLU A 362 36.20 5.42 -7.09
N ASP A 363 35.77 6.67 -7.31
CA ASP A 363 36.20 7.78 -6.47
C ASP A 363 35.83 7.43 -5.03
N PRO A 364 36.83 7.31 -4.12
CA PRO A 364 36.60 6.88 -2.74
C PRO A 364 35.67 7.81 -1.98
N ARG A 365 35.29 8.96 -2.53
CA ARG A 365 34.35 9.89 -1.91
C ARG A 365 32.89 9.61 -2.26
N ILE A 366 32.63 8.81 -3.28
CA ILE A 366 31.26 8.51 -3.72
C ILE A 366 30.67 7.43 -2.81
N LEU A 367 29.43 7.64 -2.36
CA LEU A 367 28.67 6.69 -1.56
C LEU A 367 27.25 6.60 -2.12
N ARG A 368 26.82 5.41 -2.55
CA ARG A 368 25.48 5.14 -3.07
C ARG A 368 24.65 4.47 -2.00
N THR A 369 23.46 4.99 -1.71
CA THR A 369 22.61 4.45 -0.66
C THR A 369 21.13 4.52 -0.98
N ALA A 370 20.37 3.55 -0.47
CA ALA A 370 18.92 3.48 -0.61
C ALA A 370 18.24 3.15 0.73
N THR A 371 16.97 3.53 0.87
CA THR A 371 16.08 3.08 1.92
C THR A 371 14.77 2.58 1.32
N TRP A 372 14.20 1.52 1.90
CA TRP A 372 12.94 0.95 1.46
C TRP A 372 12.18 0.28 2.59
N ASN A 373 10.99 0.78 2.90
CA ASN A 373 10.01 0.01 3.66
C ASN A 373 9.40 -1.04 2.73
N MET A 374 9.56 -2.33 3.05
CA MET A 374 9.12 -3.42 2.17
C MET A 374 7.67 -3.87 2.41
N ALA A 375 6.91 -3.25 3.32
CA ALA A 375 5.47 -3.54 3.43
C ALA A 375 4.80 -3.29 2.06
N ALA A 376 3.82 -4.05 1.58
CA ALA A 376 2.80 -4.81 2.29
C ALA A 376 2.83 -6.32 1.97
N ILE A 377 2.48 -7.19 2.93
CA ILE A 377 1.62 -8.35 2.60
C ILE A 377 0.33 -8.03 3.32
N ASN A 378 -0.60 -7.44 2.58
CA ASN A 378 -1.96 -7.52 3.04
C ASN A 378 -2.47 -8.93 2.76
N ASN A 379 -2.89 -9.64 3.79
CA ASN A 379 -3.56 -10.92 3.59
C ASN A 379 -4.77 -10.78 2.68
N ASN A 380 -5.43 -9.61 2.71
CA ASN A 380 -6.50 -9.26 1.82
C ASN A 380 -5.97 -8.66 0.49
N PRO A 381 -6.04 -9.41 -0.62
CA PRO A 381 -5.55 -8.91 -1.91
C PRO A 381 -6.31 -7.67 -2.38
N PHE A 382 -7.56 -7.48 -1.96
CA PHE A 382 -8.39 -6.35 -2.35
C PHE A 382 -8.38 -5.19 -1.36
N GLU A 383 -7.58 -5.20 -0.28
CA GLU A 383 -7.68 -4.13 0.73
C GLU A 383 -7.38 -2.74 0.15
N TYR A 384 -6.41 -2.68 -0.76
CA TYR A 384 -5.99 -1.45 -1.42
C TYR A 384 -6.31 -1.48 -2.91
N TRP A 385 -6.59 -0.31 -3.46
CA TRP A 385 -6.52 -0.09 -4.90
C TRP A 385 -5.09 -0.37 -5.34
N ILE A 386 -4.93 -1.15 -6.41
CA ILE A 386 -3.63 -1.41 -7.02
C ILE A 386 -3.62 -0.93 -8.47
N THR A 387 -2.42 -0.69 -8.99
CA THR A 387 -2.24 -0.51 -10.42
C THR A 387 -2.09 -1.90 -11.06
N TYR A 388 -3.10 -2.29 -11.85
CA TYR A 388 -3.21 -3.60 -12.48
C TYR A 388 -2.69 -3.52 -13.92
N GLU A 389 -1.45 -3.93 -14.16
CA GLU A 389 -0.74 -3.63 -15.42
C GLU A 389 -0.88 -4.71 -16.50
N SER A 390 -1.50 -5.86 -16.24
CA SER A 390 -1.62 -6.89 -17.27
C SER A 390 -2.65 -6.51 -18.33
N ASN A 391 -2.24 -6.48 -19.61
CA ASN A 391 -3.10 -6.13 -20.75
C ASN A 391 -4.40 -6.97 -20.84
N GLU A 392 -4.38 -8.23 -20.41
CA GLU A 392 -5.54 -9.14 -20.47
C GLU A 392 -6.47 -9.06 -19.24
N GLY A 393 -6.12 -8.28 -18.20
CA GLY A 393 -6.85 -8.26 -16.92
C GLY A 393 -7.08 -6.87 -16.32
N LYS A 394 -6.42 -5.82 -16.83
CA LYS A 394 -6.56 -4.45 -16.34
C LYS A 394 -7.99 -3.96 -16.41
N GLU A 395 -8.61 -4.06 -17.59
CA GLU A 395 -10.01 -3.66 -17.81
C GLU A 395 -10.96 -4.44 -16.87
N SER A 396 -10.67 -5.73 -16.64
CA SER A 396 -11.49 -6.57 -15.77
C SER A 396 -11.36 -6.20 -14.28
N TYR A 397 -10.16 -5.85 -13.80
CA TYR A 397 -9.94 -5.38 -12.43
C TYR A 397 -10.58 -4.01 -12.19
N GLU A 398 -10.32 -3.04 -13.05
CA GLU A 398 -10.86 -1.68 -12.90
C GLU A 398 -12.39 -1.73 -12.93
N LEU A 399 -12.98 -2.45 -13.90
CA LEU A 399 -14.42 -2.66 -13.99
C LEU A 399 -15.00 -3.35 -12.75
N LEU A 400 -14.33 -4.38 -12.22
CA LEU A 400 -14.75 -5.07 -11.00
C LEU A 400 -14.83 -4.09 -9.83
N MET A 401 -13.75 -3.34 -9.60
CA MET A 401 -13.63 -2.47 -8.46
C MET A 401 -14.56 -1.24 -8.57
N GLU A 402 -14.74 -0.69 -9.78
CA GLU A 402 -15.72 0.36 -10.05
C GLU A 402 -17.16 -0.13 -9.81
N LYS A 403 -17.52 -1.30 -10.33
CA LYS A 403 -18.85 -1.89 -10.14
C LYS A 403 -19.15 -2.16 -8.67
N ILE A 404 -18.20 -2.70 -7.91
CA ILE A 404 -18.33 -2.85 -6.45
C ILE A 404 -18.52 -1.50 -5.78
N SER A 405 -17.75 -0.49 -6.20
CA SER A 405 -17.88 0.86 -5.66
C SER A 405 -19.26 1.45 -5.94
N GLN A 406 -19.81 1.26 -7.13
CA GLN A 406 -21.16 1.70 -7.50
C GLN A 406 -22.22 0.97 -6.69
N ILE A 407 -22.18 -0.37 -6.62
CA ILE A 407 -23.11 -1.20 -5.84
C ILE A 407 -23.17 -0.71 -4.39
N ILE A 408 -22.02 -0.45 -3.78
CA ILE A 408 -21.97 -0.03 -2.38
C ILE A 408 -22.37 1.43 -2.22
N ASN A 409 -21.96 2.34 -3.10
CA ASN A 409 -22.26 3.77 -2.93
C ASN A 409 -23.68 4.16 -3.32
N GLU A 410 -24.26 3.49 -4.32
CA GLU A 410 -25.55 3.79 -4.92
C GLU A 410 -26.51 2.58 -4.80
N PRO A 411 -26.79 2.08 -3.58
CA PRO A 411 -27.54 0.85 -3.38
C PRO A 411 -28.96 0.90 -3.95
N GLU A 412 -29.55 2.10 -4.08
CA GLU A 412 -30.87 2.32 -4.69
C GLU A 412 -30.87 1.95 -6.18
N THR A 413 -29.77 2.20 -6.89
CA THR A 413 -29.59 1.84 -8.31
C THR A 413 -29.46 0.32 -8.49
N PHE A 414 -29.02 -0.38 -7.45
CA PHE A 414 -28.80 -1.82 -7.40
C PHE A 414 -29.73 -2.49 -6.39
N SER A 415 -31.01 -2.07 -6.36
CA SER A 415 -32.01 -2.56 -5.41
C SER A 415 -32.20 -4.09 -5.43
N GLU A 416 -31.97 -4.72 -6.59
CA GLU A 416 -31.98 -6.17 -6.78
C GLU A 416 -30.79 -6.89 -6.11
N ILE A 417 -29.72 -6.16 -5.82
CA ILE A 417 -28.56 -6.64 -5.08
C ILE A 417 -28.69 -6.28 -3.60
N ASN A 418 -29.18 -5.09 -3.25
CA ASN A 418 -29.39 -4.64 -1.87
C ASN A 418 -30.65 -5.28 -1.23
N ILE A 419 -30.62 -6.60 -1.10
CA ILE A 419 -31.70 -7.41 -0.51
C ILE A 419 -31.47 -7.66 0.99
N SER A 420 -32.45 -8.25 1.67
CA SER A 420 -32.30 -8.61 3.08
C SER A 420 -31.28 -9.74 3.29
N VAL A 421 -30.59 -9.72 4.44
CA VAL A 421 -29.59 -10.73 4.82
C VAL A 421 -30.14 -12.15 4.73
N GLU A 422 -31.40 -12.40 5.13
CA GLU A 422 -31.99 -13.75 5.08
C GLU A 422 -32.07 -14.36 3.67
N LYS A 423 -31.99 -13.55 2.61
CA LYS A 423 -32.01 -14.04 1.23
C LYS A 423 -30.68 -14.66 0.80
N ILE A 424 -29.60 -14.32 1.48
CA ILE A 424 -28.25 -14.82 1.19
C ILE A 424 -27.72 -15.75 2.29
N PHE A 425 -28.00 -15.43 3.56
CA PHE A 425 -27.63 -16.23 4.72
C PHE A 425 -28.94 -16.69 5.36
N THR A 426 -29.41 -17.87 4.97
CA THR A 426 -30.78 -18.29 5.24
C THR A 426 -30.99 -18.67 6.71
N ASN A 427 -32.26 -18.78 7.14
CA ASN A 427 -32.59 -19.31 8.46
C ASN A 427 -31.99 -20.70 8.69
N ASP A 428 -31.92 -21.54 7.65
CA ASP A 428 -31.33 -22.88 7.76
C ASP A 428 -29.81 -22.80 7.99
N MET A 429 -29.10 -21.91 7.29
CA MET A 429 -27.67 -21.68 7.52
C MET A 429 -27.42 -21.11 8.92
N PHE A 430 -28.29 -20.21 9.37
CA PHE A 430 -28.21 -19.65 10.72
C PHE A 430 -28.41 -20.73 11.81
N GLU A 431 -29.46 -21.56 11.72
CA GLU A 431 -29.68 -22.62 12.72
C GLU A 431 -28.60 -23.71 12.65
N GLU A 432 -28.09 -24.02 11.44
CA GLU A 432 -26.93 -24.89 11.29
C GLU A 432 -25.69 -24.31 12.01
N LEU A 433 -25.42 -23.01 11.83
CA LEU A 433 -24.32 -22.33 12.54
C LEU A 433 -24.51 -22.38 14.06
N ILE A 434 -25.73 -22.18 14.56
CA ILE A 434 -26.00 -22.30 16.00
C ILE A 434 -25.72 -23.72 16.49
N SER A 435 -26.11 -24.75 15.74
CA SER A 435 -25.79 -26.14 16.08
C SER A 435 -24.28 -26.37 16.16
N LEU A 436 -23.53 -25.90 15.17
CA LEU A 436 -22.07 -26.02 15.14
C LEU A 436 -21.39 -25.29 16.30
N MET A 437 -21.89 -24.11 16.70
CA MET A 437 -21.38 -23.38 17.86
C MET A 437 -21.67 -24.10 19.19
N LYS A 438 -22.86 -24.71 19.31
CA LYS A 438 -23.21 -25.56 20.46
C LYS A 438 -22.26 -26.76 20.56
N ASP A 439 -22.02 -27.46 19.45
CA ASP A 439 -21.11 -28.61 19.40
C ASP A 439 -19.65 -28.22 19.70
N ALA A 440 -19.25 -26.99 19.32
CA ALA A 440 -17.94 -26.43 19.62
C ALA A 440 -17.80 -25.88 21.06
N ASN A 441 -18.86 -25.92 21.88
CA ASN A 441 -18.91 -25.42 23.25
C ASN A 441 -18.43 -23.96 23.38
N LEU A 442 -18.84 -23.07 22.48
CA LEU A 442 -18.42 -21.65 22.54
C LEU A 442 -18.95 -20.90 23.76
N VAL A 443 -20.01 -21.41 24.36
CA VAL A 443 -20.59 -20.93 25.62
C VAL A 443 -20.55 -22.06 26.63
N SER A 444 -20.24 -21.76 27.89
CA SER A 444 -20.27 -22.71 28.99
C SER A 444 -21.64 -23.40 29.11
N SER A 445 -21.66 -24.67 29.49
CA SER A 445 -22.87 -25.50 29.52
C SER A 445 -23.99 -24.92 30.38
N GLU A 446 -23.66 -24.27 31.50
CA GLU A 446 -24.62 -23.73 32.46
C GLU A 446 -25.39 -22.50 31.95
N GLU A 447 -24.81 -21.71 31.03
CA GLU A 447 -25.42 -20.49 30.48
C GLU A 447 -25.75 -20.62 28.98
N SER A 448 -25.56 -21.80 28.40
CA SER A 448 -25.58 -22.01 26.95
C SER A 448 -26.93 -21.72 26.31
N VAL A 449 -28.03 -22.18 26.91
CA VAL A 449 -29.38 -22.04 26.35
C VAL A 449 -29.76 -20.56 26.22
N GLU A 450 -29.66 -19.81 27.32
CA GLU A 450 -30.04 -18.38 27.36
C GLU A 450 -29.24 -17.54 26.35
N LYS A 451 -27.93 -17.75 26.25
CA LYS A 451 -27.09 -16.97 25.30
C LYS A 451 -27.40 -17.31 23.84
N TYR A 452 -27.64 -18.58 23.50
CA TYR A 452 -28.02 -18.94 22.13
C TYR A 452 -29.43 -18.51 21.76
N ASP A 453 -30.32 -18.33 22.74
CA ASP A 453 -31.65 -17.77 22.51
C ASP A 453 -31.59 -16.26 22.32
N GLN A 454 -30.76 -15.54 23.08
CA GLN A 454 -30.47 -14.12 22.80
C GLN A 454 -29.92 -13.93 21.37
N ILE A 455 -29.01 -14.79 20.89
CA ILE A 455 -28.52 -14.73 19.50
C ILE A 455 -29.65 -14.97 18.48
N ARG A 456 -30.60 -15.86 18.78
CA ARG A 456 -31.79 -16.07 17.93
C ARG A 456 -32.70 -14.85 17.90
N GLU A 457 -32.85 -14.16 19.02
CA GLU A 457 -33.59 -12.89 19.10
C GLU A 457 -32.91 -11.83 18.24
N TYR A 458 -31.58 -11.64 18.37
CA TYR A 458 -30.80 -10.76 17.50
C TYR A 458 -30.97 -11.08 16.02
N TRP A 459 -30.94 -12.36 15.65
CA TRP A 459 -31.18 -12.79 14.27
C TRP A 459 -32.58 -12.43 13.79
N LYS A 460 -33.60 -12.80 14.57
CA LYS A 460 -35.01 -12.66 14.22
C LYS A 460 -35.45 -11.20 14.15
N ASP A 461 -35.02 -10.39 15.10
CA ASP A 461 -35.55 -9.05 15.31
C ASP A 461 -34.73 -8.00 14.53
N ASP A 462 -33.45 -8.28 14.25
CA ASP A 462 -32.54 -7.33 13.62
C ASP A 462 -31.84 -7.92 12.38
N LEU A 463 -30.83 -8.79 12.58
CA LEU A 463 -29.83 -9.12 11.56
C LEU A 463 -30.42 -9.64 10.24
N LYS A 464 -31.44 -10.49 10.30
CA LYS A 464 -32.01 -11.13 9.10
C LYS A 464 -32.78 -10.14 8.21
N ASN A 465 -33.33 -9.09 8.81
CA ASN A 465 -34.20 -8.12 8.15
C ASN A 465 -33.39 -6.95 7.55
N ARG A 466 -32.15 -6.76 7.98
CA ARG A 466 -31.24 -5.75 7.45
C ARG A 466 -31.01 -5.96 5.95
N ASN A 467 -31.00 -4.89 5.18
CA ASN A 467 -30.49 -4.94 3.82
C ASN A 467 -28.95 -5.02 3.85
N ILE A 468 -28.39 -5.86 2.98
CA ILE A 468 -26.98 -6.24 3.04
C ILE A 468 -26.02 -5.05 2.87
N ILE A 469 -26.37 -4.04 2.07
CA ILE A 469 -25.52 -2.87 1.83
C ILE A 469 -25.86 -1.74 2.80
N THR A 470 -27.11 -1.26 2.79
CA THR A 470 -27.51 -0.04 3.52
C THR A 470 -27.49 -0.23 5.03
N ASP A 471 -27.90 -1.40 5.51
CA ASP A 471 -28.17 -1.62 6.94
C ASP A 471 -27.14 -2.54 7.60
N PHE A 472 -26.39 -3.32 6.82
CA PHE A 472 -25.32 -4.19 7.34
C PHE A 472 -23.92 -3.67 7.01
N LEU A 473 -23.50 -3.65 5.73
CA LEU A 473 -22.13 -3.25 5.37
C LEU A 473 -21.82 -1.79 5.73
N LYS A 474 -22.78 -0.88 5.54
CA LYS A 474 -22.63 0.55 5.89
C LYS A 474 -22.88 0.86 7.36
N ASP A 475 -23.22 -0.13 8.20
CA ASP A 475 -23.46 0.14 9.62
C ASP A 475 -22.16 0.49 10.35
N ALA A 476 -22.03 1.77 10.70
CA ALA A 476 -20.91 2.29 11.46
C ALA A 476 -20.81 1.66 12.87
N MET A 477 -21.92 1.22 13.47
CA MET A 477 -21.95 0.62 14.80
C MET A 477 -21.36 -0.79 14.81
N LEU A 478 -21.61 -1.63 13.79
CA LEU A 478 -20.94 -2.93 13.66
C LEU A 478 -19.41 -2.75 13.59
N GLY A 479 -18.95 -1.73 12.86
CA GLY A 479 -17.54 -1.36 12.78
C GLY A 479 -16.95 -0.91 14.12
N LYS A 480 -17.65 -0.01 14.85
CA LYS A 480 -17.23 0.50 16.17
C LYS A 480 -17.19 -0.60 17.25
N LYS A 481 -18.17 -1.51 17.24
CA LYS A 481 -18.24 -2.69 18.11
C LYS A 481 -17.22 -3.77 17.75
N ARG A 482 -16.62 -3.67 16.55
CA ARG A 482 -15.63 -4.59 15.98
C ARG A 482 -16.10 -6.04 15.83
N LEU A 483 -17.42 -6.27 15.74
CA LEU A 483 -18.03 -7.60 15.65
C LEU A 483 -17.54 -8.40 14.44
N ILE A 484 -17.14 -7.73 13.34
CA ILE A 484 -16.55 -8.36 12.15
C ILE A 484 -15.02 -8.26 12.16
N SER A 485 -14.46 -7.08 12.42
CA SER A 485 -13.01 -6.87 12.28
C SER A 485 -12.15 -7.59 13.34
N MET A 486 -12.68 -7.87 14.54
CA MET A 486 -11.95 -8.66 15.54
C MET A 486 -11.86 -10.15 15.18
N PRO A 487 -12.96 -10.86 14.86
CA PRO A 487 -12.86 -12.25 14.45
C PRO A 487 -12.12 -12.40 13.10
N ASP A 488 -12.24 -11.40 12.20
CA ASP A 488 -11.45 -11.38 10.97
C ASP A 488 -9.95 -11.37 11.25
N ARG A 489 -9.48 -10.49 12.15
CA ARG A 489 -8.06 -10.41 12.54
C ARG A 489 -7.46 -11.74 13.03
N VAL A 490 -8.25 -12.62 13.64
CA VAL A 490 -7.75 -13.87 14.23
C VAL A 490 -8.00 -15.11 13.38
N THR A 491 -8.92 -15.05 12.40
CA THR A 491 -9.30 -16.21 11.58
C THR A 491 -9.02 -16.06 10.09
N ASN A 492 -8.78 -14.85 9.58
CA ASN A 492 -8.63 -14.59 8.14
C ASN A 492 -7.48 -15.39 7.53
N THR A 493 -6.28 -15.24 8.10
CA THR A 493 -5.06 -15.94 7.68
C THR A 493 -4.30 -16.36 8.93
N ILE A 494 -4.08 -17.65 9.08
CA ILE A 494 -3.50 -18.27 10.27
C ILE A 494 -2.17 -18.90 9.89
N GLN A 495 -1.10 -18.50 10.58
CA GLN A 495 0.21 -19.13 10.45
C GLN A 495 0.21 -20.47 11.19
N LEU A 496 0.74 -21.52 10.55
CA LEU A 496 0.81 -22.87 11.12
C LEU A 496 2.19 -23.13 11.72
N TYR A 497 2.24 -23.95 12.77
CA TYR A 497 3.48 -24.25 13.50
C TYR A 497 4.57 -24.86 12.62
N GLN A 498 4.20 -25.80 11.74
CA GLN A 498 5.13 -26.48 10.83
C GLN A 498 5.49 -25.62 9.60
N GLY A 499 5.10 -24.35 9.60
CA GLY A 499 5.14 -23.48 8.44
C GLY A 499 3.90 -23.65 7.56
N GLY A 500 3.70 -22.66 6.69
CA GLY A 500 2.50 -22.57 5.85
C GLY A 500 1.38 -21.78 6.52
N ILE A 501 0.32 -21.60 5.74
CA ILE A 501 -0.78 -20.69 6.04
C ILE A 501 -2.10 -21.42 5.84
N ALA A 502 -3.00 -21.31 6.80
CA ALA A 502 -4.41 -21.68 6.66
C ALA A 502 -5.25 -20.42 6.44
N SER A 503 -6.02 -20.37 5.35
CA SER A 503 -6.83 -19.21 4.98
C SER A 503 -8.32 -19.52 5.10
N ARG A 504 -9.06 -18.67 5.82
CA ARG A 504 -10.53 -18.80 5.89
C ARG A 504 -11.13 -18.71 4.48
N PRO A 505 -12.15 -19.49 4.13
CA PRO A 505 -12.84 -19.31 2.85
C PRO A 505 -13.58 -17.96 2.78
N THR A 506 -12.91 -16.92 2.28
CA THR A 506 -13.48 -15.57 2.11
C THR A 506 -12.90 -14.91 0.86
N VAL A 507 -13.54 -13.83 0.38
CA VAL A 507 -13.06 -13.08 -0.79
C VAL A 507 -11.82 -12.24 -0.46
N ILE A 508 -11.65 -11.89 0.82
CA ILE A 508 -10.62 -10.97 1.32
C ILE A 508 -9.39 -11.70 1.86
N ASN A 509 -9.00 -12.83 1.26
CA ASN A 509 -7.70 -13.46 1.51
C ASN A 509 -7.25 -14.36 0.34
N CYS A 510 -6.15 -15.09 0.55
CA CYS A 510 -5.57 -16.01 -0.43
C CYS A 510 -6.03 -17.47 -0.29
N PHE A 511 -7.30 -17.70 0.03
CA PHE A 511 -7.89 -19.02 -0.08
C PHE A 511 -7.87 -19.54 -1.53
N LYS A 512 -7.32 -20.74 -1.75
CA LYS A 512 -7.09 -21.31 -3.10
C LYS A 512 -7.73 -22.67 -3.36
N GLU A 513 -8.20 -23.35 -2.32
CA GLU A 513 -8.51 -24.78 -2.41
C GLU A 513 -9.77 -25.08 -3.23
N LYS A 514 -10.78 -24.21 -3.12
CA LYS A 514 -12.10 -24.42 -3.71
C LYS A 514 -12.69 -23.12 -4.23
N SER A 515 -13.62 -23.26 -5.17
CA SER A 515 -14.33 -22.12 -5.72
C SER A 515 -15.25 -21.50 -4.67
N LEU A 516 -15.34 -20.17 -4.73
CA LEU A 516 -16.23 -19.35 -3.93
C LEU A 516 -17.26 -18.64 -4.82
N SER A 517 -17.61 -19.19 -6.00
CA SER A 517 -18.43 -18.49 -7.00
C SER A 517 -19.85 -18.22 -6.52
N THR A 518 -20.35 -19.05 -5.61
CA THR A 518 -21.73 -18.97 -5.10
C THR A 518 -21.77 -19.24 -3.60
N ILE A 519 -22.86 -18.81 -2.95
CA ILE A 519 -23.13 -19.12 -1.53
C ILE A 519 -23.15 -20.63 -1.28
N ASN A 520 -23.71 -21.42 -2.20
CA ASN A 520 -23.79 -22.88 -2.07
C ASN A 520 -22.43 -23.56 -2.14
N GLU A 521 -21.48 -22.99 -2.88
CA GLU A 521 -20.09 -23.48 -2.92
C GLU A 521 -19.30 -23.01 -1.68
N TRP A 522 -19.53 -21.77 -1.25
CA TRP A 522 -18.83 -21.16 -0.11
C TRP A 522 -19.21 -21.76 1.25
N TRP A 523 -20.51 -21.95 1.53
CA TRP A 523 -20.96 -22.33 2.88
C TRP A 523 -20.37 -23.65 3.39
N PRO A 524 -20.35 -24.74 2.60
CA PRO A 524 -19.78 -26.01 3.05
C PRO A 524 -18.29 -25.93 3.38
N VAL A 525 -17.54 -25.11 2.63
CA VAL A 525 -16.09 -24.98 2.86
C VAL A 525 -15.81 -24.06 4.05
N TRP A 526 -16.59 -22.99 4.21
CA TRP A 526 -16.46 -22.06 5.34
C TRP A 526 -16.70 -22.77 6.67
N LYS A 527 -17.78 -23.57 6.77
CA LYS A 527 -18.08 -24.30 8.01
C LYS A 527 -17.07 -25.40 8.29
N GLN A 528 -16.57 -26.09 7.25
CA GLN A 528 -15.52 -27.10 7.40
C GLN A 528 -14.24 -26.48 7.94
N PHE A 529 -13.82 -25.34 7.42
CA PHE A 529 -12.67 -24.60 7.95
C PHE A 529 -12.90 -24.20 9.41
N MET A 530 -14.00 -23.50 9.70
CA MET A 530 -14.24 -22.91 11.01
C MET A 530 -14.42 -23.96 12.13
N PHE A 531 -15.08 -25.08 11.82
CA PHE A 531 -15.53 -26.07 12.82
C PHE A 531 -15.01 -27.49 12.60
N GLY A 532 -14.56 -27.85 11.40
CA GLY A 532 -14.11 -29.20 11.06
C GLY A 532 -12.59 -29.38 11.18
N GLU A 533 -11.83 -28.35 10.82
CA GLU A 533 -10.36 -28.40 10.79
C GLU A 533 -9.74 -28.09 12.15
N ILE A 534 -8.76 -28.92 12.54
CA ILE A 534 -7.93 -28.68 13.73
C ILE A 534 -6.57 -28.21 13.22
N LEU A 535 -6.23 -26.97 13.53
CA LEU A 535 -4.98 -26.34 13.12
C LEU A 535 -3.94 -26.45 14.23
N GLU A 536 -2.71 -26.79 13.86
CA GLU A 536 -1.54 -26.78 14.74
C GLU A 536 -0.92 -25.37 14.72
N ILE A 537 -1.24 -24.57 15.74
CA ILE A 537 -0.83 -23.15 15.83
C ILE A 537 0.53 -23.02 16.50
N ASP A 538 0.80 -23.89 17.48
CA ASP A 538 2.11 -24.09 18.07
C ASP A 538 2.31 -25.59 18.38
N ALA A 539 3.52 -25.97 18.82
CA ALA A 539 3.90 -27.36 19.13
C ALA A 539 2.95 -28.10 20.09
N SER A 540 2.15 -27.37 20.87
CA SER A 540 1.26 -27.89 21.90
C SER A 540 -0.20 -27.48 21.72
N VAL A 541 -0.48 -26.45 20.91
CA VAL A 541 -1.80 -25.84 20.75
C VAL A 541 -2.39 -26.23 19.42
N HIS A 542 -3.43 -27.06 19.54
CA HIS A 542 -4.25 -27.52 18.44
C HIS A 542 -5.65 -26.93 18.62
N LYS A 543 -6.09 -26.10 17.69
CA LYS A 543 -7.38 -25.40 17.81
C LYS A 543 -8.12 -25.42 16.49
N LYS A 544 -9.45 -25.51 16.58
CA LYS A 544 -10.32 -25.12 15.47
C LYS A 544 -10.32 -23.59 15.36
N PRO A 545 -10.41 -23.01 14.15
CA PRO A 545 -10.45 -21.55 13.99
C PRO A 545 -11.53 -20.87 14.82
N ILE A 546 -12.71 -21.48 14.98
CA ILE A 546 -13.78 -20.92 15.82
C ILE A 546 -13.36 -20.76 17.30
N ASN A 547 -12.49 -21.65 17.81
CA ASN A 547 -11.99 -21.58 19.19
C ASN A 547 -10.85 -20.55 19.36
N MET A 548 -10.46 -19.85 18.29
CA MET A 548 -9.51 -18.73 18.33
C MET A 548 -10.21 -17.39 18.53
N LEU A 549 -11.55 -17.34 18.42
CA LEU A 549 -12.32 -16.14 18.70
C LEU A 549 -12.15 -15.71 20.16
N VAL A 550 -12.05 -14.40 20.37
CA VAL A 550 -11.85 -13.79 21.70
C VAL A 550 -13.04 -12.93 22.08
N PRO A 551 -13.42 -12.87 23.38
CA PRO A 551 -14.46 -11.97 23.84
C PRO A 551 -14.15 -10.51 23.50
N ILE A 552 -15.14 -9.79 23.01
CA ILE A 552 -15.05 -8.35 22.76
C ILE A 552 -15.57 -7.63 24.00
N LYS A 553 -14.71 -6.82 24.63
CA LYS A 553 -15.02 -6.18 25.92
C LYS A 553 -15.49 -4.74 25.75
N LYS A 554 -16.58 -4.35 26.42
CA LYS A 554 -17.07 -2.96 26.44
C LYS A 554 -16.03 -1.99 26.97
N SER A 555 -15.24 -2.41 27.95
CA SER A 555 -14.13 -1.62 28.50
C SER A 555 -13.12 -1.16 27.44
N LYS A 556 -12.97 -1.91 26.34
CA LYS A 556 -12.12 -1.55 25.19
C LYS A 556 -12.91 -0.92 24.05
N TYR A 557 -14.16 -1.32 23.85
CA TYR A 557 -15.05 -0.84 22.80
C TYR A 557 -16.37 -0.34 23.40
N PRO A 558 -16.44 0.95 23.81
CA PRO A 558 -17.54 1.47 24.62
C PRO A 558 -18.92 1.46 23.96
N ASP A 559 -18.96 1.39 22.62
CA ASP A 559 -20.19 1.29 21.82
C ASP A 559 -20.89 -0.08 21.95
N LEU A 560 -20.19 -1.09 22.50
CA LEU A 560 -20.77 -2.40 22.83
C LEU A 560 -21.63 -2.28 24.09
N ASP A 561 -22.83 -2.85 24.08
CA ASP A 561 -23.62 -2.97 25.31
C ASP A 561 -23.23 -4.21 26.14
N MET A 562 -23.82 -4.35 27.34
CA MET A 562 -23.47 -5.46 28.24
C MET A 562 -24.03 -6.80 27.77
N ALA A 563 -25.18 -6.80 27.08
CA ALA A 563 -25.76 -8.02 26.53
C ALA A 563 -24.90 -8.52 25.35
N GLU A 564 -24.48 -7.60 24.47
CA GLU A 564 -23.55 -7.89 23.38
C GLU A 564 -22.19 -8.38 23.87
N GLU A 565 -21.62 -7.79 24.93
CA GLU A 565 -20.37 -8.29 25.53
C GLU A 565 -20.50 -9.75 25.98
N LEU A 566 -21.62 -10.09 26.63
CA LEU A 566 -21.91 -11.43 27.16
C LEU A 566 -21.97 -12.50 26.07
N ILE A 567 -22.51 -12.14 24.90
CA ILE A 567 -22.67 -13.04 23.74
C ILE A 567 -21.67 -12.72 22.61
N SER A 568 -20.61 -11.96 22.89
CA SER A 568 -19.75 -11.38 21.85
C SER A 568 -19.08 -12.42 20.95
N ILE A 569 -18.69 -13.58 21.48
CA ILE A 569 -18.10 -14.67 20.67
C ILE A 569 -19.11 -15.21 19.64
N PRO A 570 -20.27 -15.78 20.04
CA PRO A 570 -21.24 -16.29 19.06
C PRO A 570 -21.80 -15.19 18.15
N LEU A 571 -22.01 -13.96 18.65
CA LEU A 571 -22.44 -12.83 17.81
C LEU A 571 -21.38 -12.46 16.75
N SER A 572 -20.10 -12.50 17.11
CA SER A 572 -18.99 -12.28 16.17
C SER A 572 -18.93 -13.38 15.11
N ALA A 573 -19.19 -14.64 15.48
CA ALA A 573 -19.22 -15.75 14.53
C ALA A 573 -20.35 -15.58 13.49
N VAL A 574 -21.56 -15.22 13.94
CA VAL A 574 -22.72 -14.96 13.06
C VAL A 574 -22.45 -13.75 12.16
N THR A 575 -22.01 -12.63 12.71
CA THR A 575 -21.75 -11.41 11.92
C THR A 575 -20.59 -11.57 10.94
N LEU A 576 -19.57 -12.37 11.27
CA LEU A 576 -18.49 -12.71 10.34
C LEU A 576 -19.00 -13.59 9.19
N ALA A 577 -19.82 -14.61 9.47
CA ALA A 577 -20.42 -15.46 8.44
C ALA A 577 -21.31 -14.66 7.49
N ILE A 578 -22.15 -13.76 8.02
CA ILE A 578 -22.98 -12.86 7.21
C ILE A 578 -22.08 -11.96 6.35
N PHE A 579 -21.04 -11.37 6.92
CA PHE A 579 -20.12 -10.50 6.19
C PHE A 579 -19.45 -11.23 5.01
N ASP A 580 -18.88 -12.42 5.24
CA ASP A 580 -18.26 -13.22 4.18
C ASP A 580 -19.28 -13.63 3.10
N ALA A 581 -20.49 -14.02 3.50
CA ALA A 581 -21.59 -14.35 2.57
C ALA A 581 -21.98 -13.15 1.69
N ILE A 582 -22.10 -11.96 2.28
CA ILE A 582 -22.41 -10.72 1.55
C ILE A 582 -21.34 -10.46 0.49
N LEU A 583 -20.06 -10.58 0.85
CA LEU A 583 -18.99 -10.32 -0.11
C LEU A 583 -19.02 -11.33 -1.26
N VAL A 584 -19.20 -12.62 -0.97
CA VAL A 584 -19.37 -13.66 -2.02
C VAL A 584 -20.53 -13.31 -2.95
N TYR A 585 -21.68 -12.92 -2.39
CA TYR A 585 -22.86 -12.55 -3.17
C TYR A 585 -22.65 -11.31 -4.05
N ILE A 586 -22.04 -10.25 -3.51
CA ILE A 586 -21.75 -9.02 -4.25
C ILE A 586 -20.81 -9.32 -5.42
N LEU A 587 -19.71 -10.04 -5.17
CA LEU A 587 -18.75 -10.36 -6.23
C LEU A 587 -19.37 -11.28 -7.29
N ALA A 588 -20.16 -12.28 -6.90
CA ALA A 588 -20.89 -13.13 -7.85
C ALA A 588 -21.86 -12.34 -8.74
N SER A 589 -22.51 -11.31 -8.18
CA SER A 589 -23.45 -10.44 -8.91
C SER A 589 -22.78 -9.51 -9.95
N THR A 590 -21.45 -9.41 -9.94
CA THR A 590 -20.74 -8.57 -10.91
C THR A 590 -20.69 -9.17 -12.31
N ASN A 591 -20.84 -10.50 -12.46
CA ASN A 591 -20.58 -11.26 -13.69
C ASN A 591 -19.15 -11.08 -14.24
N ILE A 592 -18.20 -10.73 -13.37
CA ILE A 592 -16.77 -10.61 -13.69
C ILE A 592 -16.04 -11.78 -13.04
N ASP A 593 -15.01 -12.33 -13.70
CA ASP A 593 -14.17 -13.39 -13.16
C ASP A 593 -13.22 -12.87 -12.08
N TRP A 594 -13.81 -12.53 -10.93
CA TRP A 594 -13.11 -11.98 -9.79
C TRP A 594 -12.18 -13.00 -9.10
N GLN A 595 -12.43 -14.30 -9.26
CA GLN A 595 -11.59 -15.35 -8.66
C GLN A 595 -10.25 -15.45 -9.36
N SER A 596 -10.22 -15.32 -10.69
CA SER A 596 -8.96 -15.23 -11.45
C SER A 596 -8.19 -13.96 -11.09
N ILE A 597 -8.88 -12.80 -11.00
CA ILE A 597 -8.27 -11.54 -10.55
C ILE A 597 -7.64 -11.70 -9.16
N ARG A 598 -8.39 -12.23 -8.19
CA ARG A 598 -7.91 -12.49 -6.83
C ARG A 598 -6.71 -13.43 -6.82
N THR A 599 -6.77 -14.51 -7.58
CA THR A 599 -5.70 -15.52 -7.67
C THR A 599 -4.41 -14.90 -8.19
N ASN A 600 -4.51 -14.08 -9.24
CA ASN A 600 -3.38 -13.34 -9.81
C ASN A 600 -2.78 -12.37 -8.79
N MET A 601 -3.62 -11.62 -8.07
CA MET A 601 -3.16 -10.69 -7.02
C MET A 601 -2.48 -11.44 -5.87
N CYS A 602 -3.06 -12.54 -5.40
CA CYS A 602 -2.45 -13.38 -4.36
C CYS A 602 -1.10 -13.97 -4.78
N HIS A 603 -1.01 -14.46 -6.02
CA HIS A 603 0.26 -14.93 -6.57
C HIS A 603 1.29 -13.80 -6.60
N ALA A 604 0.94 -12.63 -7.14
CA ALA A 604 1.88 -11.52 -7.31
C ALA A 604 2.30 -10.85 -5.98
N LEU A 605 1.35 -10.58 -5.09
CA LEU A 605 1.54 -9.73 -3.91
C LEU A 605 1.82 -10.52 -2.62
N ASN A 606 1.51 -11.81 -2.58
CA ASN A 606 1.73 -12.63 -1.39
C ASN A 606 2.78 -13.72 -1.65
N GLU A 607 2.61 -14.54 -2.69
CA GLU A 607 3.55 -15.65 -2.96
C GLU A 607 4.87 -15.17 -3.57
N GLN A 608 4.79 -14.29 -4.57
CA GLN A 608 5.95 -13.77 -5.26
C GLN A 608 6.58 -12.56 -4.56
N LYS A 609 6.03 -12.08 -3.43
CA LYS A 609 6.57 -10.91 -2.75
C LYS A 609 8.05 -11.04 -2.45
N ASN A 610 8.44 -12.03 -1.63
CA ASN A 610 9.82 -12.13 -1.18
C ASN A 610 10.79 -12.41 -2.35
N PRO A 611 10.50 -13.34 -3.29
CA PRO A 611 11.33 -13.53 -4.48
C PRO A 611 11.49 -12.24 -5.30
N ARG A 612 10.40 -11.51 -5.54
CA ARG A 612 10.40 -10.28 -6.33
C ARG A 612 11.14 -9.13 -5.64
N THR A 613 10.93 -8.95 -4.35
CA THR A 613 11.70 -8.00 -3.52
C THR A 613 13.18 -8.29 -3.64
N ALA A 614 13.60 -9.56 -3.53
CA ALA A 614 15.00 -9.94 -3.71
C ALA A 614 15.50 -9.65 -5.13
N SER A 615 14.72 -9.99 -6.17
CA SER A 615 15.08 -9.70 -7.57
C SER A 615 15.22 -8.21 -7.88
N ILE A 616 14.38 -7.35 -7.28
CA ILE A 616 14.54 -5.89 -7.38
C ILE A 616 15.89 -5.49 -6.78
N LEU A 617 16.21 -5.93 -5.57
CA LEU A 617 17.48 -5.61 -4.91
C LEU A 617 18.71 -6.20 -5.62
N GLU A 618 18.55 -7.30 -6.36
CA GLU A 618 19.57 -7.92 -7.22
C GLU A 618 19.77 -7.21 -8.56
N SER A 619 18.85 -6.33 -8.97
CA SER A 619 18.94 -5.61 -10.25
C SER A 619 20.18 -4.72 -10.33
N SER A 620 20.60 -4.35 -11.54
CA SER A 620 21.76 -3.46 -11.77
C SER A 620 21.61 -2.08 -11.11
N VAL A 621 20.38 -1.64 -10.85
CA VAL A 621 20.06 -0.39 -10.14
C VAL A 621 20.52 -0.48 -8.68
N TYR A 622 20.19 -1.59 -8.01
CA TYR A 622 20.35 -1.71 -6.56
C TYR A 622 21.57 -2.50 -6.13
N SER A 623 22.01 -3.50 -6.90
CA SER A 623 23.23 -4.28 -6.64
C SER A 623 24.51 -3.43 -6.55
N ASN A 624 24.50 -2.23 -7.15
CA ASN A 624 25.61 -1.29 -7.13
C ASN A 624 25.61 -0.33 -5.92
N MET A 625 24.60 -0.39 -5.04
CA MET A 625 24.53 0.41 -3.82
C MET A 625 25.60 -0.03 -2.81
N ASP A 626 26.15 0.91 -2.04
CA ASP A 626 27.10 0.57 -0.97
C ASP A 626 26.39 0.10 0.30
N VAL A 627 25.21 0.67 0.57
CA VAL A 627 24.37 0.33 1.72
C VAL A 627 22.89 0.56 1.43
N ILE A 628 22.04 -0.41 1.78
CA ILE A 628 20.58 -0.31 1.67
C ILE A 628 19.94 -0.54 3.03
N PHE A 629 19.06 0.37 3.44
CA PHE A 629 18.29 0.29 4.68
C PHE A 629 16.91 -0.27 4.39
N LEU A 630 16.54 -1.38 5.03
CA LEU A 630 15.21 -1.97 4.88
C LEU A 630 14.41 -1.82 6.16
N GLN A 631 13.11 -1.61 6.00
CA GLN A 631 12.11 -1.58 7.07
C GLN A 631 11.01 -2.62 6.81
N GLU A 632 10.31 -3.05 7.87
CA GLU A 632 9.25 -4.08 7.81
C GLU A 632 9.63 -5.38 7.07
N SER A 633 10.85 -5.84 7.29
CA SER A 633 11.35 -7.09 6.72
C SER A 633 10.82 -8.30 7.49
N SER A 634 10.21 -9.24 6.78
CA SER A 634 9.86 -10.55 7.34
C SER A 634 11.10 -11.42 7.54
N SER A 635 11.00 -12.34 8.50
CA SER A 635 11.98 -13.42 8.75
C SER A 635 12.07 -14.35 7.54
N ALA A 636 10.96 -14.55 6.83
CA ALA A 636 10.91 -15.32 5.59
C ALA A 636 11.75 -14.65 4.48
N PHE A 637 11.64 -13.32 4.31
CA PHE A 637 12.50 -12.58 3.40
C PHE A 637 13.96 -12.65 3.83
N ALA A 638 14.27 -12.44 5.10
CA ALA A 638 15.65 -12.47 5.59
C ALA A 638 16.33 -13.84 5.37
N THR A 639 15.59 -14.94 5.50
CA THR A 639 16.06 -16.30 5.17
C THR A 639 16.28 -16.45 3.66
N LEU A 640 15.27 -16.10 2.85
CA LEU A 640 15.37 -16.17 1.39
C LEU A 640 16.54 -15.34 0.85
N ALA A 641 16.73 -14.11 1.35
CA ALA A 641 17.82 -13.22 0.96
C ALA A 641 19.20 -13.87 1.14
N LYS A 642 19.40 -14.64 2.22
CA LYS A 642 20.65 -15.34 2.54
C LYS A 642 20.97 -16.49 1.59
N GLU A 643 19.96 -17.06 0.95
CA GLU A 643 20.10 -18.20 0.04
C GLU A 643 20.27 -17.77 -1.42
N ARG A 644 20.13 -16.47 -1.72
CA ARG A 644 20.14 -15.92 -3.07
C ARG A 644 21.44 -15.20 -3.42
N ASP A 645 21.56 -14.80 -4.69
CA ASP A 645 22.63 -13.95 -5.18
C ASP A 645 22.72 -12.62 -4.42
N LEU A 646 21.59 -12.13 -3.91
CA LEU A 646 21.55 -10.98 -3.01
C LEU A 646 22.60 -11.08 -1.89
N ALA A 647 22.64 -12.20 -1.16
CA ALA A 647 23.63 -12.42 -0.11
C ALA A 647 24.89 -13.15 -0.58
N ASN A 648 24.83 -13.92 -1.66
CA ASN A 648 26.00 -14.67 -2.13
C ASN A 648 26.99 -13.78 -2.87
N GLN A 649 26.48 -12.83 -3.67
CA GLN A 649 27.28 -12.00 -4.58
C GLN A 649 27.36 -10.54 -4.14
N PHE A 650 26.22 -9.94 -3.74
CA PHE A 650 26.14 -8.48 -3.66
C PHE A 650 26.30 -7.89 -2.25
N PHE A 651 25.62 -8.45 -1.25
CA PHE A 651 25.50 -7.83 0.08
C PHE A 651 25.74 -8.81 1.24
N ASP A 652 26.16 -8.27 2.38
CA ASP A 652 25.99 -8.90 3.68
C ASP A 652 24.65 -8.45 4.28
N ILE A 653 23.85 -9.41 4.78
CA ILE A 653 22.51 -9.17 5.34
C ILE A 653 22.60 -8.98 6.86
N ASN A 654 22.57 -7.74 7.33
CA ASN A 654 22.76 -7.40 8.74
C ASN A 654 21.42 -7.26 9.46
N ILE A 655 21.16 -8.18 10.38
CA ILE A 655 19.96 -8.21 11.23
C ILE A 655 20.34 -7.72 12.62
N GLY A 656 19.54 -6.83 13.22
CA GLY A 656 19.79 -6.35 14.57
C GLY A 656 19.56 -7.43 15.63
N SER A 657 20.32 -7.38 16.72
CA SER A 657 20.19 -8.33 17.85
C SER A 657 18.87 -8.22 18.62
N ASP A 658 18.07 -7.20 18.36
CA ASP A 658 16.72 -6.98 18.91
C ASP A 658 15.60 -7.35 17.92
N ALA A 659 15.92 -8.02 16.82
CA ALA A 659 14.93 -8.50 15.87
C ALA A 659 13.89 -9.42 16.53
N ASP A 660 12.62 -9.23 16.16
CA ASP A 660 11.49 -10.00 16.66
C ASP A 660 10.94 -10.90 15.53
N PRO A 661 11.27 -12.21 15.55
CA PRO A 661 10.77 -13.14 14.54
C PRO A 661 9.26 -13.41 14.68
N SER A 662 8.65 -13.12 15.83
CA SER A 662 7.22 -13.34 16.07
C SER A 662 6.37 -12.19 15.53
N ARG A 663 6.88 -10.96 15.58
CA ARG A 663 6.23 -9.77 15.02
C ARG A 663 6.39 -9.69 13.50
N ASP A 664 7.45 -10.29 12.97
CA ASP A 664 7.73 -10.43 11.53
C ASP A 664 7.82 -9.10 10.76
N GLN A 665 8.20 -8.03 11.46
CA GLN A 665 8.41 -6.69 10.92
C GLN A 665 9.74 -6.16 11.44
N ASN A 666 10.85 -6.40 10.74
CA ASN A 666 12.19 -6.07 11.24
C ASN A 666 12.91 -5.08 10.33
N SER A 667 13.68 -4.16 10.92
CA SER A 667 14.61 -3.31 10.18
C SER A 667 15.92 -4.05 9.94
N LEU A 668 16.44 -3.97 8.71
CA LEU A 668 17.68 -4.61 8.27
C LEU A 668 18.62 -3.60 7.59
N ILE A 669 19.90 -3.94 7.51
CA ILE A 669 20.89 -3.18 6.72
C ILE A 669 21.62 -4.15 5.78
N LEU A 670 21.54 -3.91 4.47
CA LEU A 670 22.40 -4.58 3.49
C LEU A 670 23.66 -3.75 3.29
N THR A 671 24.84 -4.35 3.45
CA THR A 671 26.13 -3.70 3.20
C THR A 671 26.83 -4.39 2.04
N LYS A 672 27.31 -3.65 1.05
CA LYS A 672 27.96 -4.23 -0.13
C LYS A 672 29.14 -5.09 0.26
N LYS A 673 29.24 -6.29 -0.31
CA LYS A 673 30.32 -7.22 -0.01
C LYS A 673 31.67 -6.61 -0.28
N ASN A 674 32.61 -6.85 0.66
CA ASN A 674 33.98 -6.36 0.62
C ASN A 674 34.13 -4.83 0.64
N ALA A 675 33.04 -4.06 0.77
CA ALA A 675 33.10 -2.60 0.89
C ALA A 675 33.20 -2.13 2.34
N TRP A 676 32.95 -3.02 3.31
CA TRP A 676 32.85 -2.70 4.73
C TRP A 676 33.60 -3.72 5.61
N ASN A 677 34.28 -3.21 6.64
CA ASN A 677 34.98 -3.95 7.67
C ASN A 677 34.45 -3.56 9.06
N ASP A 678 34.84 -4.30 10.10
CA ASP A 678 34.57 -3.98 11.51
C ASP A 678 33.07 -3.76 11.84
N LEU A 679 32.17 -4.45 11.13
CA LEU A 679 30.74 -4.37 11.41
C LEU A 679 30.46 -4.83 12.84
N LYS A 680 29.89 -3.92 13.64
CA LYS A 680 29.49 -4.17 15.02
C LYS A 680 28.07 -3.68 15.25
N ASP A 681 27.20 -4.60 15.66
CA ASP A 681 25.83 -4.29 16.09
C ASP A 681 25.84 -3.49 17.40
N LEU A 682 25.24 -2.32 17.39
CA LEU A 682 25.10 -1.40 18.52
C LEU A 682 23.65 -1.22 18.95
N THR A 683 22.71 -1.96 18.37
CA THR A 683 21.26 -1.79 18.55
C THR A 683 20.87 -1.87 20.04
N LYS A 684 21.21 -2.96 20.74
CA LYS A 684 20.90 -3.09 22.18
C LYS A 684 21.59 -2.02 23.03
N GLU A 685 22.79 -1.62 22.64
CA GLU A 685 23.56 -0.62 23.37
C GLU A 685 22.87 0.76 23.31
N VAL A 686 22.48 1.21 22.11
CA VAL A 686 21.79 2.49 21.95
C VAL A 686 20.40 2.46 22.61
N LEU A 687 19.65 1.36 22.45
CA LEU A 687 18.33 1.22 23.03
C LEU A 687 18.36 1.21 24.57
N SER A 688 19.40 0.65 25.18
CA SER A 688 19.57 0.68 26.64
C SER A 688 19.75 2.09 27.22
N LYS A 689 20.13 3.06 26.37
CA LYS A 689 20.34 4.47 26.75
C LYS A 689 19.09 5.31 26.55
N PHE A 690 18.00 4.72 26.04
CA PHE A 690 16.73 5.43 25.91
C PHE A 690 16.13 5.73 27.28
N THR A 691 16.21 6.99 27.69
CA THR A 691 15.45 7.51 28.83
C THR A 691 14.19 8.18 28.27
N PRO A 692 12.97 7.71 28.58
CA PRO A 692 11.76 8.40 28.18
C PRO A 692 11.84 9.84 28.69
N SER A 693 11.94 10.80 27.77
CA SER A 693 12.00 12.21 28.12
C SER A 693 10.76 12.55 28.92
N SER A 694 10.93 12.98 30.17
CA SER A 694 9.90 13.65 30.95
C SER A 694 9.71 15.07 30.39
N SER A 695 9.27 15.18 29.15
CA SER A 695 8.89 16.46 28.56
C SER A 695 7.55 16.89 29.14
N SER A 696 7.66 17.79 30.09
CA SER A 696 6.61 18.64 30.65
C SER A 696 5.96 19.48 29.55
N ASP A 697 4.84 19.03 29.00
CA ASP A 697 3.80 19.93 28.50
C ASP A 697 2.46 19.51 29.06
N SER A 698 2.16 20.09 30.23
CA SER A 698 0.94 19.92 31.01
C SER A 698 -0.23 20.71 30.40
N SER A 699 -0.61 20.43 29.16
CA SER A 699 -1.81 21.03 28.57
C SER A 699 -2.56 20.19 27.52
N SER A 700 -2.40 18.85 27.52
CA SER A 700 -3.40 17.99 26.86
C SER A 700 -3.83 16.84 27.77
N SER A 701 -5.02 17.04 28.34
CA SER A 701 -5.76 16.05 29.10
C SER A 701 -6.21 14.91 28.19
N SER A 702 -5.47 13.81 28.17
CA SER A 702 -6.05 12.49 27.90
C SER A 702 -5.18 11.41 28.54
N SER A 703 -5.70 10.82 29.62
CA SER A 703 -5.35 9.53 30.21
C SER A 703 -4.60 8.58 29.27
N LEU A 704 -3.26 8.60 29.28
CA LEU A 704 -2.43 7.46 28.88
C LEU A 704 -1.19 7.40 29.79
N SER A 705 -0.99 6.21 30.32
CA SER A 705 0.01 5.82 31.31
C SER A 705 1.43 6.33 31.04
N LYS A 706 2.08 6.85 32.09
CA LYS A 706 3.54 6.85 32.24
C LYS A 706 4.10 5.46 31.86
N SER A 707 5.22 5.42 31.13
CA SER A 707 6.11 4.25 30.88
C SER A 707 5.88 3.33 29.66
N LYS A 708 5.60 3.83 28.44
CA LYS A 708 5.79 2.99 27.24
C LYS A 708 6.93 3.48 26.37
N ASN A 709 7.88 2.58 26.13
CA ASN A 709 8.85 2.69 25.07
C ASN A 709 8.08 2.97 23.76
N PRO A 710 8.39 4.04 23.00
CA PRO A 710 7.58 4.42 21.84
C PRO A 710 7.81 3.52 20.62
N PHE A 711 8.79 2.62 20.68
CA PHE A 711 9.14 1.65 19.65
C PHE A 711 9.09 0.23 20.22
N ALA A 712 8.88 -0.74 19.34
CA ALA A 712 8.84 -2.16 19.64
C ALA A 712 10.09 -2.88 19.08
N PRO A 713 10.44 -4.06 19.61
CA PRO A 713 11.62 -4.81 19.17
C PRO A 713 11.60 -5.07 17.66
N GLY A 714 12.74 -4.91 17.01
CA GLY A 714 12.89 -4.99 15.55
C GLY A 714 12.66 -3.69 14.78
N ASP A 715 12.15 -2.62 15.39
CA ASP A 715 11.95 -1.32 14.70
C ASP A 715 13.28 -0.67 14.29
N LEU A 716 14.32 -0.79 15.12
CA LEU A 716 15.63 -0.16 14.92
C LEU A 716 16.72 -1.21 14.72
N VAL A 717 17.64 -0.92 13.82
CA VAL A 717 18.96 -1.58 13.74
C VAL A 717 20.04 -0.51 13.57
N LEU A 718 21.15 -0.66 14.30
CA LEU A 718 22.27 0.27 14.30
C LEU A 718 23.60 -0.49 14.26
N TYR A 719 24.45 -0.18 13.29
CA TYR A 719 25.79 -0.77 13.15
C TYR A 719 26.85 0.32 13.07
N SER A 720 28.00 0.10 13.73
CA SER A 720 29.23 0.80 13.32
C SER A 720 29.96 -0.06 12.28
N ALA A 721 30.54 0.57 11.27
CA ALA A 721 31.32 -0.10 10.23
C ALA A 721 32.43 0.81 9.70
N THR A 722 33.53 0.24 9.24
CA THR A 722 34.63 0.96 8.56
C THR A 722 34.52 0.71 7.07
N ARG A 723 34.39 1.75 6.26
CA ARG A 723 34.35 1.58 4.80
C ARG A 723 35.76 1.35 4.26
N VAL A 724 35.93 0.34 3.42
CA VAL A 724 37.24 -0.17 2.99
C VAL A 724 38.00 0.85 2.13
N ILE A 725 37.30 1.52 1.21
CA ILE A 725 37.94 2.33 0.17
C ILE A 725 38.58 3.63 0.71
N ASP A 726 38.04 4.19 1.80
CA ASP A 726 38.49 5.43 2.40
C ASP A 726 38.89 5.28 3.89
N ASN A 727 38.74 4.08 4.46
CA ASN A 727 38.97 3.77 5.86
C ASN A 727 38.19 4.68 6.82
N GLN A 728 37.05 5.24 6.37
CA GLN A 728 36.20 6.12 7.16
C GLN A 728 35.25 5.27 7.99
N GLN A 729 35.10 5.62 9.28
CA GLN A 729 34.10 4.99 10.14
C GLN A 729 32.73 5.58 9.90
N TYR A 730 31.71 4.72 9.86
CA TYR A 730 30.30 5.05 9.72
C TYR A 730 29.49 4.49 10.88
N LEU A 731 28.40 5.18 11.17
CA LEU A 731 27.29 4.69 11.97
C LEU A 731 26.08 4.57 11.02
N LEU A 732 25.66 3.34 10.76
CA LEU A 732 24.61 2.97 9.82
C LEU A 732 23.34 2.60 10.59
N ALA A 733 22.23 3.26 10.31
CA ALA A 733 20.97 3.05 11.01
C ALA A 733 19.81 2.78 10.05
N SER A 734 18.95 1.80 10.37
CA SER A 734 17.63 1.62 9.73
C SER A 734 16.53 1.65 10.78
N PHE A 735 15.46 2.41 10.56
CA PHE A 735 14.35 2.54 11.51
C PHE A 735 12.97 2.54 10.85
N HIS A 736 12.01 1.86 11.48
CA HIS A 736 10.59 1.94 11.18
C HIS A 736 9.87 2.73 12.29
N GLY A 737 9.34 3.91 11.95
CA GLY A 737 8.53 4.72 12.85
C GLY A 737 7.20 4.04 13.18
N ASP A 738 6.66 4.29 14.38
CA ASP A 738 5.34 3.77 14.75
C ASP A 738 4.26 4.26 13.78
N THR A 739 3.08 3.64 13.83
CA THR A 739 1.97 3.93 12.90
C THR A 739 1.60 5.41 12.79
N ASN A 740 1.89 6.23 13.81
CA ASN A 740 1.61 7.67 13.78
C ASN A 740 2.87 8.54 13.62
N GLY A 741 4.07 7.94 13.50
CA GLY A 741 5.35 8.63 13.37
C GLY A 741 5.82 9.37 14.64
N LEU A 742 5.14 9.20 15.78
CA LEU A 742 5.41 9.91 17.02
C LEU A 742 6.73 9.46 17.69
N ALA A 743 7.20 8.25 17.40
CA ALA A 743 8.46 7.68 17.88
C ALA A 743 9.68 8.19 17.10
N THR A 744 9.48 8.73 15.90
CA THR A 744 10.56 9.10 14.98
C THR A 744 11.49 10.17 15.54
N ILE A 745 10.95 11.28 16.05
CA ILE A 745 11.76 12.35 16.65
C ILE A 745 12.52 11.85 17.88
N PRO A 746 11.88 11.17 18.87
CA PRO A 746 12.61 10.57 20.00
C PRO A 746 13.76 9.63 19.61
N ILE A 747 13.62 8.86 18.54
CA ILE A 747 14.69 7.98 18.04
C ILE A 747 15.82 8.77 17.39
N ILE A 748 15.51 9.83 16.65
CA ILE A 748 16.52 10.74 16.11
C ILE A 748 17.31 11.41 17.24
N ASP A 749 16.61 11.90 18.27
CA ASP A 749 17.24 12.48 19.47
C ASP A 749 18.21 11.49 20.14
N LEU A 750 17.79 10.22 20.27
CA LEU A 750 18.58 9.15 20.86
C LEU A 750 19.85 8.87 20.03
N ILE A 751 19.69 8.66 18.72
CA ILE A 751 20.82 8.33 17.82
C ILE A 751 21.77 9.52 17.70
N HIS A 752 21.26 10.74 17.60
CA HIS A 752 22.06 11.95 17.60
C HIS A 752 22.90 12.06 18.88
N SER A 753 22.28 11.89 20.04
CA SER A 753 22.96 11.96 21.34
C SER A 753 24.03 10.88 21.49
N PHE A 754 23.72 9.65 21.06
CA PHE A 754 24.66 8.53 21.05
C PHE A 754 25.85 8.81 20.12
N HIS A 755 25.59 9.27 18.89
CA HIS A 755 26.62 9.64 17.92
C HIS A 755 27.55 10.71 18.48
N LYS A 756 27.01 11.83 18.98
CA LYS A 756 27.83 12.95 19.49
C LYS A 756 28.68 12.58 20.70
N LYS A 757 28.22 11.65 21.53
CA LYS A 757 28.93 11.25 22.74
C LYS A 757 29.99 10.19 22.48
N GLU A 758 29.71 9.22 21.61
CA GLU A 758 30.50 7.98 21.55
C GLU A 758 31.11 7.70 20.17
N TYR A 759 30.53 8.26 19.10
CA TYR A 759 30.96 8.02 17.71
C TYR A 759 31.10 9.34 16.92
N LYS A 760 31.53 10.42 17.59
CA LYS A 760 31.54 11.79 17.05
C LYS A 760 32.36 11.96 15.76
N ASP A 761 33.35 11.09 15.56
CA ASP A 761 34.30 11.11 14.44
C ASP A 761 33.84 10.19 13.28
N SER A 762 32.74 9.45 13.47
CA SER A 762 32.10 8.64 12.42
C SER A 762 31.10 9.47 11.62
N ILE A 763 30.84 9.06 10.38
CA ILE A 763 29.75 9.61 9.55
C ILE A 763 28.46 8.88 9.90
N LEU A 764 27.38 9.63 10.19
CA LEU A 764 26.06 9.05 10.39
C LEU A 764 25.31 8.97 9.06
N LEU A 765 24.82 7.77 8.72
CA LEU A 765 23.88 7.54 7.63
C LEU A 765 22.67 6.75 8.14
N PHE A 766 21.48 7.31 7.95
CA PHE A 766 20.27 6.79 8.58
C PHE A 766 19.11 6.75 7.58
N GLY A 767 18.77 5.56 7.09
CA GLY A 767 17.56 5.33 6.29
C GLY A 767 16.38 4.99 7.19
N LEU A 768 15.19 5.54 6.92
CA LEU A 768 14.02 5.27 7.73
C LEU A 768 12.71 5.45 6.98
N ASP A 769 11.70 4.72 7.43
CA ASP A 769 10.31 5.13 7.33
C ASP A 769 9.97 5.97 8.57
N ALA A 770 9.85 7.27 8.38
CA ALA A 770 9.54 8.24 9.42
C ALA A 770 8.05 8.27 9.81
N ASN A 771 7.17 7.65 9.01
CA ASN A 771 5.71 7.74 9.13
C ASN A 771 5.19 9.18 9.30
N THR A 772 5.79 10.14 8.58
CA THR A 772 5.37 11.55 8.59
C THR A 772 4.28 11.86 7.59
N HIS A 773 3.50 12.91 7.86
CA HIS A 773 2.34 13.31 7.07
C HIS A 773 2.41 14.78 6.62
N PHE A 774 1.79 15.08 5.47
CA PHE A 774 1.71 16.46 4.95
C PHE A 774 0.83 17.38 5.79
N SER A 775 -0.17 16.85 6.51
CA SER A 775 -1.11 17.65 7.28
C SER A 775 -0.76 17.68 8.77
N SER A 776 -0.72 18.90 9.34
CA SER A 776 -0.64 19.12 10.78
C SER A 776 -1.97 18.89 11.50
N ASP A 777 -3.08 18.93 10.76
CA ASP A 777 -4.44 19.00 11.31
C ASP A 777 -5.12 17.62 11.30
N SER A 778 -4.33 16.55 11.29
CA SER A 778 -4.86 15.20 11.28
C SER A 778 -5.67 14.94 12.56
N PRO A 779 -6.93 14.47 12.45
CA PRO A 779 -7.73 14.10 13.61
C PRO A 779 -7.13 12.92 14.38
N LYS A 780 -6.25 12.15 13.75
CA LYS A 780 -5.36 11.17 14.39
C LYS A 780 -4.06 11.91 14.68
N LYS A 781 -3.59 11.95 15.93
CA LYS A 781 -2.33 12.63 16.29
C LYS A 781 -1.14 11.99 15.55
N THR A 782 -0.84 12.45 14.34
CA THR A 782 0.21 11.94 13.46
C THR A 782 1.35 12.95 13.37
N ALA A 783 2.57 12.47 13.11
CA ALA A 783 3.74 13.32 12.98
C ALA A 783 3.67 14.17 11.71
N PHE A 784 3.63 15.48 11.87
CA PHE A 784 3.70 16.42 10.76
C PHE A 784 5.13 16.49 10.22
N VAL A 785 5.28 16.42 8.89
CA VAL A 785 6.59 16.43 8.24
C VAL A 785 7.38 17.71 8.51
N GLY A 786 6.71 18.86 8.66
CA GLY A 786 7.40 20.12 8.98
C GLY A 786 8.06 20.12 10.36
N ASP A 787 7.43 19.49 11.37
CA ASP A 787 8.02 19.35 12.70
C ASP A 787 9.20 18.39 12.70
N PHE A 788 9.09 17.30 11.93
CA PHE A 788 10.19 16.37 11.68
C PHE A 788 11.39 17.08 11.05
N LEU A 789 11.22 17.82 9.95
CA LEU A 789 12.31 18.54 9.29
C LEU A 789 12.93 19.62 10.21
N LYS A 790 12.11 20.28 11.02
CA LYS A 790 12.58 21.25 12.01
C LYS A 790 13.43 20.59 13.10
N SER A 791 13.05 19.40 13.56
CA SER A 791 13.88 18.60 14.47
C SER A 791 15.23 18.26 13.82
N LEU A 792 15.25 17.78 12.58
CA LEU A 792 16.50 17.52 11.84
C LEU A 792 17.42 18.75 11.81
N GLN A 793 16.86 19.91 11.48
CA GLN A 793 17.59 21.18 11.48
C GLN A 793 18.21 21.48 12.85
N GLY A 794 17.47 21.24 13.94
CA GLY A 794 17.94 21.40 15.32
C GLY A 794 19.16 20.54 15.65
N HIS A 795 19.28 19.36 15.03
CA HIS A 795 20.42 18.45 15.19
C HIS A 795 21.55 18.66 14.17
N SER A 796 21.44 19.69 13.31
CA SER A 796 22.32 19.87 12.14
C SER A 796 22.31 18.70 11.15
N LEU A 797 21.25 17.89 11.19
CA LEU A 797 20.96 16.87 10.20
C LEU A 797 20.25 17.50 9.00
N THR A 798 20.29 16.79 7.88
CA THR A 798 19.43 17.02 6.71
C THR A 798 18.87 15.70 6.24
N SER A 799 17.84 15.76 5.41
CA SER A 799 17.40 14.62 4.62
C SER A 799 17.97 14.69 3.20
N CYS A 800 17.89 13.58 2.46
CA CYS A 800 18.19 13.53 1.03
C CYS A 800 17.34 14.49 0.18
N TYR A 801 16.16 14.90 0.66
CA TYR A 801 15.29 15.90 0.04
C TYR A 801 15.55 17.34 0.55
N GLY A 802 16.53 17.52 1.43
CA GLY A 802 16.77 18.78 2.12
C GLY A 802 15.85 18.98 3.33
N LEU A 803 15.62 20.25 3.69
CA LEU A 803 14.87 20.67 4.88
C LEU A 803 13.63 21.52 4.55
N ASN A 804 13.24 21.59 3.26
CA ASN A 804 12.06 22.33 2.85
C ASN A 804 10.88 21.37 2.64
N ALA A 805 9.83 21.51 3.46
CA ALA A 805 8.63 20.68 3.35
C ALA A 805 7.89 20.90 2.02
N ASP A 806 7.93 22.12 1.45
CA ASP A 806 7.17 22.49 0.25
C ASP A 806 7.69 21.80 -1.03
N THR A 807 8.91 21.28 -0.98
CA THR A 807 9.54 20.56 -2.10
C THR A 807 9.42 19.05 -1.97
N LEU A 808 8.82 18.55 -0.89
CA LEU A 808 8.67 17.11 -0.67
C LEU A 808 7.57 16.55 -1.56
N GLU A 809 7.86 15.40 -2.14
CA GLU A 809 6.87 14.56 -2.79
C GLU A 809 6.58 13.33 -1.92
N TYR A 810 5.43 12.71 -2.15
CA TYR A 810 5.05 11.50 -1.44
C TYR A 810 5.95 10.31 -1.82
N THR A 811 6.10 9.39 -0.87
CA THR A 811 6.73 8.08 -1.05
C THR A 811 5.74 6.94 -0.84
N THR A 812 4.52 7.22 -0.36
CA THR A 812 3.39 6.28 -0.32
C THR A 812 2.22 6.81 -1.15
N PHE A 813 1.42 5.91 -1.73
CA PHE A 813 0.13 6.27 -2.32
C PHE A 813 -0.86 5.09 -2.26
N ASN A 814 -1.54 4.96 -1.12
CA ASN A 814 -2.35 3.79 -0.79
C ASN A 814 -3.78 4.23 -0.50
N ALA A 815 -4.74 3.73 -1.28
CA ALA A 815 -6.16 4.01 -1.11
C ALA A 815 -6.89 2.70 -0.82
N ARG A 816 -7.69 2.63 0.25
CA ARG A 816 -8.39 1.39 0.60
C ARG A 816 -9.67 1.21 -0.23
N THR A 817 -10.04 -0.03 -0.52
CA THR A 817 -11.26 -0.37 -1.28
C THR A 817 -12.43 -0.68 -0.34
N PHE A 818 -13.60 -1.00 -0.90
CA PHE A 818 -14.76 -1.43 -0.11
C PHE A 818 -14.73 -2.90 0.31
N LEU A 819 -13.80 -3.71 -0.23
CA LEU A 819 -13.66 -5.12 0.11
C LEU A 819 -12.79 -5.30 1.36
N GLN A 820 -13.27 -4.81 2.51
CA GLN A 820 -12.60 -4.94 3.81
C GLN A 820 -13.62 -4.84 4.95
N PRO A 821 -13.33 -5.37 6.16
CA PRO A 821 -14.22 -5.24 7.32
C PRO A 821 -14.47 -3.82 7.81
N GLN A 822 -13.64 -2.84 7.42
CA GLN A 822 -13.70 -1.46 7.88
C GLN A 822 -14.09 -0.51 6.74
N LEU A 823 -15.33 -0.60 6.26
CA LEU A 823 -15.81 0.17 5.10
C LEU A 823 -15.68 1.69 5.27
N ASN A 824 -15.71 2.20 6.49
CA ASN A 824 -15.55 3.64 6.78
C ASN A 824 -14.15 4.18 6.40
N LYS A 825 -13.19 3.31 6.08
CA LYS A 825 -11.86 3.68 5.57
C LYS A 825 -11.75 3.58 4.05
N ALA A 826 -12.77 3.06 3.37
CA ALA A 826 -12.76 2.90 1.92
C ALA A 826 -12.72 4.26 1.21
N VAL A 827 -12.12 4.26 0.03
CA VAL A 827 -11.97 5.43 -0.84
C VAL A 827 -12.52 5.07 -2.22
N ARG A 828 -13.33 5.96 -2.80
CA ARG A 828 -13.84 5.79 -4.17
C ARG A 828 -12.72 5.96 -5.19
N ALA A 829 -12.83 5.30 -6.33
CA ALA A 829 -11.84 5.43 -7.41
C ALA A 829 -11.59 6.90 -7.81
N SER A 830 -12.66 7.69 -7.93
CA SER A 830 -12.63 9.12 -8.26
C SER A 830 -12.02 10.02 -7.18
N GLU A 831 -11.86 9.50 -5.96
CA GLU A 831 -11.38 10.25 -4.79
C GLU A 831 -9.96 9.85 -4.36
N LYS A 832 -9.30 8.95 -5.10
CA LYS A 832 -7.94 8.47 -4.78
C LYS A 832 -6.93 9.60 -4.62
N ASN A 833 -7.10 10.74 -5.28
CA ASN A 833 -6.17 11.86 -5.18
C ASN A 833 -6.57 12.95 -4.17
N SER A 834 -7.78 12.89 -3.62
CA SER A 834 -8.36 14.01 -2.86
C SER A 834 -8.91 13.61 -1.49
N SER A 835 -9.21 12.32 -1.28
CA SER A 835 -9.79 11.86 -0.02
C SER A 835 -8.78 11.93 1.13
N PRO A 836 -9.17 12.44 2.32
CA PRO A 836 -8.32 12.44 3.50
C PRO A 836 -8.04 11.04 4.06
N ASN A 837 -8.73 10.01 3.54
CA ASN A 837 -8.50 8.60 3.90
C ASN A 837 -7.40 7.94 3.07
N VAL A 838 -6.86 8.63 2.06
CA VAL A 838 -5.75 8.13 1.24
C VAL A 838 -4.45 8.38 1.99
N ASP A 839 -3.61 7.34 2.07
CA ASP A 839 -2.25 7.50 2.55
C ASP A 839 -1.35 7.92 1.39
N LYS A 840 -1.21 9.23 1.18
CA LYS A 840 -0.33 9.83 0.18
C LYS A 840 0.62 10.82 0.87
N ASN A 841 1.72 10.31 1.45
CA ASN A 841 2.56 11.08 2.37
C ASN A 841 4.06 10.87 2.11
N PRO A 842 4.93 11.82 2.52
CA PRO A 842 6.38 11.68 2.44
C PRO A 842 6.85 10.96 3.70
N LYS A 843 7.09 9.66 3.61
CA LYS A 843 7.41 8.82 4.77
C LYS A 843 8.86 8.36 4.79
N ASP A 844 9.47 8.15 3.64
CA ASP A 844 10.77 7.48 3.53
C ASP A 844 11.90 8.50 3.31
N PHE A 845 12.93 8.45 4.15
CA PHE A 845 14.03 9.42 4.14
C PHE A 845 15.40 8.76 4.35
N ILE A 846 16.44 9.40 3.81
CA ILE A 846 17.84 9.14 4.16
C ILE A 846 18.40 10.38 4.83
N LEU A 847 18.91 10.24 6.06
CA LEU A 847 19.41 11.33 6.89
C LEU A 847 20.93 11.24 7.08
N TYR A 848 21.55 12.41 7.17
CA TYR A 848 22.98 12.57 7.44
C TYR A 848 23.26 13.98 7.96
N TYR A 849 24.45 14.21 8.54
CA TYR A 849 24.84 15.56 8.92
C TYR A 849 25.27 16.39 7.71
N ASN A 850 24.84 17.66 7.67
CA ASN A 850 25.19 18.61 6.60
C ASN A 850 26.71 18.75 6.36
N ASN A 851 27.52 18.50 7.39
CA ASN A 851 28.96 18.67 7.32
C ASN A 851 29.70 17.45 6.80
N ASP A 852 29.10 16.26 6.77
CA ASP A 852 29.78 15.02 6.40
C ASP A 852 29.92 14.86 4.89
N PHE A 853 28.97 15.43 4.14
CA PHE A 853 28.91 15.35 2.68
C PHE A 853 29.08 16.72 2.03
N SER A 854 29.76 16.77 0.88
CA SER A 854 30.00 17.99 0.11
C SER A 854 28.83 18.34 -0.81
N SER A 855 28.19 17.31 -1.37
CA SER A 855 27.04 17.45 -2.25
C SER A 855 26.33 16.11 -2.43
N ILE A 856 25.09 16.18 -2.90
CA ILE A 856 24.43 15.09 -3.61
C ILE A 856 24.94 15.14 -5.04
N ILE A 857 25.55 14.06 -5.52
CA ILE A 857 26.03 13.94 -6.91
C ILE A 857 24.85 13.59 -7.82
N ASP A 858 23.98 12.70 -7.34
CA ASP A 858 22.83 12.20 -8.08
C ASP A 858 21.68 11.87 -7.12
N GLY A 859 20.45 12.21 -7.51
CA GLY A 859 19.25 12.12 -6.68
C GLY A 859 18.90 13.40 -5.89
N PRO A 860 17.97 13.33 -4.91
CA PRO A 860 17.26 12.11 -4.48
C PRO A 860 16.32 11.58 -5.56
N HIS A 861 16.26 10.26 -5.67
CA HIS A 861 15.39 9.54 -6.59
C HIS A 861 14.37 8.71 -5.83
N LYS A 862 13.26 8.39 -6.50
CA LYS A 862 12.21 7.48 -6.03
C LYS A 862 12.00 6.36 -7.04
N ASP A 863 11.53 5.21 -6.58
CA ASP A 863 11.16 4.09 -7.44
C ASP A 863 9.94 3.34 -6.90
N ASN A 864 8.89 3.22 -7.72
CA ASN A 864 7.70 2.40 -7.46
C ASN A 864 7.45 1.36 -8.57
N THR A 865 8.50 1.04 -9.32
CA THR A 865 8.52 0.10 -10.46
C THR A 865 9.49 -1.06 -10.23
N GLY A 866 10.53 -0.86 -9.40
CA GLY A 866 11.61 -1.80 -9.19
C GLY A 866 12.74 -1.70 -10.23
N SER A 867 12.63 -0.76 -11.18
CA SER A 867 13.60 -0.51 -12.24
C SER A 867 14.26 0.87 -12.14
N GLY A 868 14.25 1.48 -10.95
CA GLY A 868 14.82 2.82 -10.72
C GLY A 868 13.97 3.95 -11.30
N SER A 869 12.67 3.76 -11.50
CA SER A 869 11.76 4.75 -12.10
C SER A 869 10.55 5.05 -11.21
N PHE A 870 10.13 6.31 -11.16
CA PHE A 870 8.95 6.72 -10.40
C PHE A 870 7.80 7.13 -11.31
N VAL A 871 6.74 6.34 -11.32
CA VAL A 871 5.50 6.68 -12.00
C VAL A 871 4.63 7.49 -11.05
N LYS A 872 4.39 8.76 -11.41
CA LYS A 872 3.55 9.67 -10.62
C LYS A 872 2.07 9.31 -10.74
N ASP A 873 1.34 9.64 -9.68
CA ASP A 873 -0.12 9.53 -9.55
C ASP A 873 -0.73 8.14 -9.78
N ILE A 874 0.06 7.09 -9.59
CA ILE A 874 -0.43 5.71 -9.48
C ILE A 874 -0.42 5.24 -8.03
N VAL A 875 -1.37 4.38 -7.68
CA VAL A 875 -1.38 3.68 -6.39
C VAL A 875 -0.45 2.47 -6.48
N PHE A 876 0.26 2.17 -5.40
CA PHE A 876 1.08 0.97 -5.29
C PHE A 876 0.81 0.27 -3.95
N PRO A 877 0.95 -1.06 -3.84
CA PRO A 877 1.71 -1.95 -4.73
C PRO A 877 1.09 -2.13 -6.12
N THR A 878 1.92 -2.55 -7.07
CA THR A 878 1.49 -2.99 -8.40
C THR A 878 1.71 -4.49 -8.54
N LEU A 879 1.24 -5.10 -9.63
CA LEU A 879 1.54 -6.52 -9.88
C LEU A 879 3.03 -6.80 -10.06
N GLN A 880 3.90 -5.79 -10.24
CA GLN A 880 5.36 -5.95 -10.39
C GLN A 880 6.17 -5.27 -9.28
N PHE A 881 5.55 -4.35 -8.54
CA PHE A 881 6.18 -3.68 -7.40
C PHE A 881 5.47 -4.07 -6.10
N PRO A 882 6.10 -4.87 -5.22
CA PRO A 882 5.40 -5.56 -4.14
C PRO A 882 5.13 -4.70 -2.90
N SER A 883 5.58 -3.45 -2.91
CA SER A 883 5.53 -2.57 -1.74
C SER A 883 4.54 -1.42 -1.90
N ASP A 884 3.96 -1.00 -0.79
CA ASP A 884 3.12 0.19 -0.68
C ASP A 884 3.93 1.46 -0.36
N HIS A 885 5.27 1.34 -0.39
CA HIS A 885 6.27 2.40 -0.26
C HIS A 885 7.24 2.40 -1.43
N ALA A 886 7.57 3.59 -1.94
CA ALA A 886 8.60 3.77 -2.95
C ALA A 886 10.00 3.62 -2.34
N ILE A 887 10.92 3.03 -3.10
CA ILE A 887 12.34 3.03 -2.74
C ILE A 887 12.87 4.46 -2.89
N THR A 888 13.57 4.98 -1.89
CA THR A 888 14.28 6.27 -1.97
C THR A 888 15.78 6.00 -2.05
N TYR A 889 16.48 6.61 -3.00
CA TYR A 889 17.92 6.43 -3.15
C TYR A 889 18.67 7.70 -3.60
N VAL A 890 19.95 7.76 -3.28
CA VAL A 890 20.80 8.95 -3.52
C VAL A 890 22.26 8.55 -3.62
N THR A 891 23.02 9.30 -4.42
CA THR A 891 24.49 9.23 -4.47
C THR A 891 25.09 10.46 -3.81
N LEU A 892 25.87 10.26 -2.76
CA LEU A 892 26.48 11.30 -1.94
C LEU A 892 27.99 11.38 -2.20
N GLN A 893 28.56 12.57 -2.07
CA GLN A 893 30.01 12.77 -2.06
C GLN A 893 30.49 13.14 -0.66
N THR A 894 31.26 12.28 0.00
CA THR A 894 31.86 12.57 1.30
C THR A 894 32.82 13.75 1.20
N LYS A 895 32.89 14.57 2.26
CA LYS A 895 33.98 15.53 2.37
C LYS A 895 35.26 14.76 2.65
N ILE A 896 36.33 15.03 1.89
CA ILE A 896 37.67 14.47 2.16
C ILE A 896 37.98 14.75 3.64
N PRO A 897 38.30 13.72 4.45
CA PRO A 897 38.82 13.96 5.78
C PRO A 897 40.02 14.90 5.59
N LYS A 898 40.04 16.05 6.26
CA LYS A 898 41.26 16.86 6.30
C LYS A 898 42.34 15.92 6.83
N SER A 899 43.18 15.40 5.94
CA SER A 899 44.32 14.60 6.33
C SER A 899 45.04 15.43 7.38
N ASN A 900 45.23 14.88 8.58
CA ASN A 900 46.14 15.47 9.55
C ASN A 900 47.52 15.49 8.88
N SER A 901 47.82 16.61 8.22
CA SER A 901 49.15 16.95 7.71
C SER A 901 50.09 17.18 8.87
#